data_AF-A0A225A977-F1
#
_entry.id   AF-A0A225A977-F1
#
_cell.length_a   1.000
_cell.length_b   1.000
_cell.length_c   1.000
_cell.angle_alpha   90.00
_cell.angle_beta   90.00
_cell.angle_gamma   90.00
#
_symmetry.space_group_name_H-M   'P 1'
#
loop_
_entity.id
_entity.type
_entity.pdbx_description
1 polymer ?
#
loop_
_entity_poly.entity_id
_entity_poly.type
_entity_poly.pdbx_seq_one_letter_code
_entity_poly.pdbx_strand_id
1 'polypeptide(L)'
;MNLEEKSVGGSQSHPPEPVKVPSAPDGGALAWLHVFFGHMVFFNTLGMTNSYGVFEQYYTETLGHSPSNVAWIGGIQFFLLFGTGVVSGRATDAGYFRDHFFGIFLTQAVCFGLGSGLVFTPGISVTSSYFKHRRTLAMGIVAAGGATGGMVYPAVTSTLLSNSHVGFGGTMRVLGLIMLVTHIPSVIGYRPYVPPHPAPLIDWSAFREKSFLFFTASMSFTFWGLYMAFFYLGTFAREKIALTGSLNLVIVLNGVGVIGRMVPNLIAHRFIGTNNMNIFCNIVCFVCIYCWMAVRNAPGLYVWTVIYGIFAGAAQALFPTMATHQTTDPQKVGTRTGMVFTVVSFFCLTAPAIEGVLIEIDGNQYTGAQAFAGTSVALGVVFLVLNHDLTYHLPGHIFTICLRLYSRCDGEEYICLDLYGRATIPKDLGDSAPGGCKKCRQDTVDLFTPYIDHYPVGKRIIPPLMFLNGSNILAGCWLYMLAFARADYCSPSYLSSTISIPENGVIESISASTVTNYTYSSSQSIDFCNVTVTYTHPGWNDTIHITLWLPPRSNWNGRFQGTGGGGWAGDSGVGPLAEGVASGYSTAETDTGHDPDLTTSTSWYLTAEGKLNIPLFEDYASIAYNDLAVVGKLLSKKYYGKEPVYSYWNGCSTGGRQGLVLAQNYPTAFNGIYAGSPAINFPQLSVAVYWPQFAMNSLNHYPPSCVLDYFTDAVTAACDDLDGVKDGVIAALPLCHFDAYTLVNRTVICNGTSITITEQDAEIVYKSWQGARRPDGSFLWYGVNPGSNLNVDTGTTCTGSVTNCTGSPFPIGPDWIQHWVLDDPDFDIMSMTWSQYSEIFAKSVSEYESIIGSNNPDLSAFKNAGGKIVHWHGSADYLIPTGGSINYYRRVLAIDPNVADFYRFFLAPGVGHCGGGNGAVPTNPFEAVVSWVENNTVPVVLPASNANSTRNLCLYPLVSVYNGGDTSLASSFSCQPHW
;
A
#
# COMPACT_ATOMS: atom_id res chain seq x y z
N MET A 1 -44.89 39.93 27.42
CA MET A 1 -46.36 39.67 27.46
C MET A 1 -46.61 38.77 28.65
N ASN A 2 -47.62 39.04 29.47
CA ASN A 2 -47.67 38.57 30.86
C ASN A 2 -48.19 37.13 31.00
N LEU A 3 -47.82 36.47 32.11
CA LEU A 3 -48.68 35.79 33.10
C LEU A 3 -47.73 35.15 34.15
N GLU A 4 -47.40 35.89 35.20
CA GLU A 4 -48.02 35.80 36.55
C GLU A 4 -47.50 34.63 37.40
N GLU A 5 -46.72 34.97 38.43
CA GLU A 5 -46.42 34.08 39.55
C GLU A 5 -47.62 33.96 40.49
N LYS A 6 -47.87 32.75 41.03
CA LYS A 6 -48.62 32.58 42.29
C LYS A 6 -47.91 31.58 43.20
N SER A 7 -47.43 32.08 44.33
CA SER A 7 -46.83 31.29 45.41
C SER A 7 -47.89 30.81 46.41
N VAL A 8 -47.83 29.54 46.82
CA VAL A 8 -48.40 29.04 48.09
C VAL A 8 -47.56 27.85 48.58
N GLY A 9 -47.31 27.80 49.89
CA GLY A 9 -47.22 26.52 50.62
C GLY A 9 -45.87 25.80 50.63
N GLY A 10 -44.94 26.25 51.46
CA GLY A 10 -43.79 25.43 51.86
C GLY A 10 -44.23 24.33 52.83
N SER A 11 -44.26 23.08 52.37
CA SER A 11 -44.23 21.90 53.26
C SER A 11 -42.78 21.49 53.52
N GLN A 12 -42.47 21.12 54.77
CA GLN A 12 -41.16 20.58 55.10
C GLN A 12 -41.08 19.14 54.59
N SER A 13 -40.49 18.93 53.41
CA SER A 13 -40.10 17.61 52.97
C SER A 13 -38.97 17.10 53.87
N HIS A 14 -39.24 16.08 54.69
CA HIS A 14 -38.19 15.33 55.35
C HIS A 14 -37.16 14.85 54.30
N PRO A 15 -35.84 14.83 54.62
CA PRO A 15 -34.88 14.17 53.76
C PRO A 15 -35.28 12.70 53.62
N PRO A 16 -35.21 12.10 52.41
CA PRO A 16 -35.61 10.71 52.21
C PRO A 16 -34.76 9.79 53.10
N GLU A 17 -35.40 8.84 53.78
CA GLU A 17 -34.66 7.88 54.61
C GLU A 17 -33.62 7.12 53.77
N PRO A 18 -32.39 6.93 54.29
CA PRO A 18 -31.36 6.19 53.57
C PRO A 18 -31.81 4.73 53.39
N VAL A 19 -32.01 4.32 52.14
CA VAL A 19 -32.43 2.96 51.77
C VAL A 19 -31.45 1.94 52.35
N LYS A 20 -31.90 1.16 53.34
CA LYS A 20 -31.10 0.12 54.00
C LYS A 20 -30.83 -1.03 53.02
N VAL A 21 -29.71 -0.95 52.31
CA VAL A 21 -29.20 -2.05 51.48
C VAL A 21 -28.87 -3.24 52.39
N PRO A 22 -29.44 -4.44 52.14
CA PRO A 22 -29.14 -5.64 52.92
C PRO A 22 -27.65 -6.04 52.86
N SER A 23 -27.12 -6.57 53.96
CA SER A 23 -25.75 -7.09 54.01
C SER A 23 -25.64 -8.40 53.20
N ALA A 24 -24.75 -8.40 52.19
CA ALA A 24 -24.53 -9.53 51.29
C ALA A 24 -24.39 -10.89 52.02
N PRO A 25 -25.03 -11.97 51.51
CA PRO A 25 -25.11 -13.25 52.24
C PRO A 25 -23.80 -14.05 52.26
N ASP A 26 -22.84 -13.76 51.38
CA ASP A 26 -21.49 -14.38 51.31
C ASP A 26 -21.45 -15.91 51.19
N GLY A 27 -22.58 -16.54 50.86
CA GLY A 27 -22.71 -17.99 50.75
C GLY A 27 -24.16 -18.46 50.67
N GLY A 28 -24.37 -19.75 50.94
CA GLY A 28 -25.66 -20.42 50.78
C GLY A 28 -25.95 -20.83 49.32
N ALA A 29 -26.90 -21.75 49.15
CA ALA A 29 -27.20 -22.36 47.85
C ALA A 29 -27.58 -21.32 46.77
N LEU A 30 -28.36 -20.29 47.14
CA LEU A 30 -28.79 -19.25 46.21
C LEU A 30 -27.64 -18.38 45.68
N ALA A 31 -26.65 -18.05 46.52
CA ALA A 31 -25.49 -17.25 46.10
C ALA A 31 -24.56 -18.06 45.19
N TRP A 32 -24.32 -19.34 45.51
CA TRP A 32 -23.54 -20.23 44.65
C TRP A 32 -24.25 -20.56 43.32
N LEU A 33 -25.58 -20.58 43.31
CA LEU A 33 -26.34 -20.70 42.07
C LEU A 33 -26.16 -19.48 41.15
N HIS A 34 -26.01 -18.27 41.71
CA HIS A 34 -25.63 -17.06 40.95
C HIS A 34 -24.17 -17.08 40.45
N VAL A 35 -23.28 -17.84 41.09
CA VAL A 35 -21.93 -18.14 40.55
C VAL A 35 -22.03 -19.07 39.35
N PHE A 36 -22.90 -20.08 39.39
CA PHE A 36 -23.17 -20.97 38.25
C PHE A 36 -23.79 -20.22 37.06
N PHE A 37 -24.78 -19.34 37.29
CA PHE A 37 -25.33 -18.50 36.22
C PHE A 37 -24.27 -17.55 35.63
N GLY A 38 -23.42 -16.95 36.46
CA GLY A 38 -22.30 -16.13 35.99
C GLY A 38 -21.28 -16.92 35.16
N HIS A 39 -20.97 -18.16 35.56
CA HIS A 39 -20.12 -19.06 34.77
C HIS A 39 -20.72 -19.33 33.38
N MET A 40 -22.04 -19.55 33.29
CA MET A 40 -22.74 -19.73 32.01
C MET A 40 -22.83 -18.43 31.18
N VAL A 41 -22.88 -17.27 31.82
CA VAL A 41 -22.73 -15.97 31.13
C VAL A 41 -21.32 -15.85 30.52
N PHE A 42 -20.28 -16.11 31.30
CA PHE A 42 -18.89 -16.03 30.83
C PHE A 42 -18.54 -17.08 29.78
N PHE A 43 -19.15 -18.28 29.84
CA PHE A 43 -19.00 -19.35 28.85
C PHE A 43 -19.40 -18.88 27.46
N ASN A 44 -20.59 -18.26 27.31
CA ASN A 44 -21.04 -17.79 25.99
C ASN A 44 -20.38 -16.49 25.55
N THR A 45 -20.09 -15.57 26.47
CA THR A 45 -19.57 -14.24 26.15
C THR A 45 -18.05 -14.26 25.93
N LEU A 46 -17.25 -14.30 26.99
CA LEU A 46 -15.79 -14.39 26.88
C LEU A 46 -15.32 -15.71 26.28
N GLY A 47 -16.04 -16.83 26.44
CA GLY A 47 -15.63 -18.10 25.84
C GLY A 47 -15.63 -18.09 24.31
N MET A 48 -16.71 -17.62 23.68
CA MET A 48 -16.75 -17.48 22.21
C MET A 48 -15.74 -16.40 21.75
N THR A 49 -15.58 -15.31 22.50
CA THR A 49 -14.66 -14.22 22.12
C THR A 49 -13.18 -14.61 22.26
N ASN A 50 -12.82 -15.41 23.28
CA ASN A 50 -11.50 -16.07 23.42
C ASN A 50 -11.26 -17.18 22.38
N SER A 51 -12.24 -17.48 21.52
CA SER A 51 -12.13 -18.45 20.42
C SER A 51 -11.81 -17.80 19.07
N TYR A 52 -11.69 -16.46 19.03
CA TYR A 52 -11.65 -15.72 17.77
C TYR A 52 -10.46 -16.13 16.86
N GLY A 53 -9.31 -16.53 17.40
CA GLY A 53 -8.16 -17.03 16.62
C GLY A 53 -8.45 -18.21 15.67
N VAL A 54 -9.55 -18.97 15.89
CA VAL A 54 -10.01 -19.99 14.92
C VAL A 54 -10.65 -19.35 13.69
N PHE A 55 -11.43 -18.29 13.89
CA PHE A 55 -12.07 -17.51 12.82
C PHE A 55 -11.05 -16.63 12.10
N GLU A 56 -10.10 -16.03 12.82
CA GLU A 56 -8.94 -15.31 12.25
C GLU A 56 -8.20 -16.17 11.21
N GLN A 57 -7.80 -17.39 11.60
CA GLN A 57 -7.14 -18.33 10.69
C GLN A 57 -8.06 -18.72 9.52
N TYR A 58 -9.31 -19.12 9.80
CA TYR A 58 -10.25 -19.58 8.77
C TYR A 58 -10.62 -18.52 7.73
N TYR A 59 -10.85 -17.27 8.14
CA TYR A 59 -11.17 -16.18 7.22
C TYR A 59 -9.95 -15.73 6.41
N THR A 60 -8.76 -15.71 7.01
CA THR A 60 -7.51 -15.48 6.27
C THR A 60 -7.27 -16.57 5.22
N GLU A 61 -7.58 -17.84 5.53
CA GLU A 61 -7.49 -18.97 4.58
C GLU A 61 -8.55 -18.90 3.47
N THR A 62 -9.80 -18.59 3.81
CA THR A 62 -10.96 -18.78 2.91
C THR A 62 -11.30 -17.53 2.08
N LEU A 63 -10.98 -16.33 2.58
CA LEU A 63 -11.36 -15.06 1.93
C LEU A 63 -10.17 -14.29 1.34
N GLY A 64 -8.93 -14.69 1.64
CA GLY A 64 -7.71 -14.06 1.10
C GLY A 64 -7.47 -12.62 1.55
N HIS A 65 -8.19 -12.15 2.57
CA HIS A 65 -7.99 -10.82 3.18
C HIS A 65 -6.81 -10.84 4.16
N SER A 66 -6.12 -9.71 4.33
CA SER A 66 -4.98 -9.62 5.26
C SER A 66 -5.44 -9.75 6.72
N PRO A 67 -4.59 -10.26 7.63
CA PRO A 67 -4.95 -10.48 9.03
C PRO A 67 -5.50 -9.22 9.74
N SER A 68 -4.96 -8.04 9.43
CA SER A 68 -5.50 -6.76 9.93
C SER A 68 -6.99 -6.56 9.58
N ASN A 69 -7.36 -6.80 8.32
CA ASN A 69 -8.73 -6.65 7.83
C ASN A 69 -9.70 -7.67 8.45
N VAL A 70 -9.22 -8.89 8.73
CA VAL A 70 -10.01 -9.93 9.42
C VAL A 70 -10.17 -9.59 10.90
N ALA A 71 -9.09 -9.25 11.58
CA ALA A 71 -9.05 -9.03 13.02
C ALA A 71 -9.92 -7.88 13.52
N TRP A 72 -10.25 -6.90 12.67
CA TRP A 72 -11.28 -5.88 12.96
C TRP A 72 -12.62 -6.49 13.38
N ILE A 73 -13.02 -7.64 12.83
CA ILE A 73 -14.27 -8.33 13.22
C ILE A 73 -14.21 -8.74 14.70
N GLY A 74 -13.09 -9.32 15.15
CA GLY A 74 -12.87 -9.68 16.55
C GLY A 74 -12.64 -8.47 17.46
N GLY A 75 -11.98 -7.42 16.97
CA GLY A 75 -11.85 -6.13 17.64
C GLY A 75 -13.20 -5.48 17.93
N ILE A 76 -14.10 -5.45 16.94
CA ILE A 76 -15.49 -4.95 17.10
C ILE A 76 -16.29 -5.85 18.07
N GLN A 77 -16.07 -7.17 18.04
CA GLN A 77 -16.69 -8.11 18.98
C GLN A 77 -16.31 -7.78 20.44
N PHE A 78 -15.02 -7.56 20.73
CA PHE A 78 -14.56 -7.10 22.05
C PHE A 78 -15.01 -5.67 22.39
N PHE A 79 -14.99 -4.76 21.41
CA PHE A 79 -15.43 -3.38 21.60
C PHE A 79 -16.86 -3.29 22.11
N LEU A 80 -17.77 -4.10 21.57
CA LEU A 80 -19.19 -4.04 21.92
C LEU A 80 -19.51 -4.87 23.17
N LEU A 81 -18.77 -5.96 23.42
CA LEU A 81 -18.81 -6.72 24.67
C LEU A 81 -18.52 -5.84 25.91
N PHE A 82 -17.48 -4.98 25.83
CA PHE A 82 -17.11 -4.10 26.93
C PHE A 82 -17.74 -2.70 26.84
N GLY A 83 -17.90 -2.16 25.62
CA GLY A 83 -18.37 -0.80 25.35
C GLY A 83 -19.86 -0.56 25.62
N THR A 84 -20.69 -1.60 25.57
CA THR A 84 -22.07 -1.51 26.07
C THR A 84 -22.16 -1.50 27.60
N GLY A 85 -21.05 -1.73 28.32
CA GLY A 85 -21.01 -1.87 29.77
C GLY A 85 -21.59 -0.68 30.54
N VAL A 86 -21.43 0.55 30.04
CA VAL A 86 -22.06 1.75 30.65
C VAL A 86 -23.59 1.74 30.52
N VAL A 87 -24.13 1.23 29.41
CA VAL A 87 -25.58 1.13 29.18
C VAL A 87 -26.16 -0.07 29.93
N SER A 88 -25.53 -1.24 29.85
CA SER A 88 -26.00 -2.46 30.51
C SER A 88 -25.82 -2.43 32.03
N GLY A 89 -24.75 -1.81 32.53
CA GLY A 89 -24.55 -1.52 33.95
C GLY A 89 -25.71 -0.68 34.50
N ARG A 90 -26.00 0.48 33.90
CA ARG A 90 -27.15 1.31 34.30
C ARG A 90 -28.49 0.59 34.13
N ALA A 91 -28.67 -0.20 33.06
CA ALA A 91 -29.88 -0.99 32.86
C ALA A 91 -30.07 -2.06 33.96
N THR A 92 -28.99 -2.55 34.56
CA THR A 92 -29.02 -3.42 35.74
C THR A 92 -29.45 -2.66 36.98
N ASP A 93 -28.81 -1.51 37.25
CA ASP A 93 -29.13 -0.63 38.38
C ASP A 93 -30.62 -0.18 38.34
N ALA A 94 -31.19 -0.08 37.13
CA ALA A 94 -32.60 0.24 36.85
C ALA A 94 -33.55 -0.97 36.62
N GLY A 95 -33.05 -2.20 36.54
CA GLY A 95 -33.87 -3.42 36.48
C GLY A 95 -34.33 -3.94 35.09
N TYR A 96 -33.78 -3.47 33.97
CA TYR A 96 -34.22 -3.80 32.60
C TYR A 96 -33.26 -4.79 31.89
N PHE A 97 -33.51 -6.10 32.00
CA PHE A 97 -32.56 -7.17 31.60
C PHE A 97 -32.90 -7.93 30.28
N ARG A 98 -33.90 -7.52 29.48
CA ARG A 98 -34.29 -8.27 28.25
C ARG A 98 -34.54 -7.37 27.03
N ASP A 99 -34.01 -7.78 25.88
CA ASP A 99 -34.60 -7.82 24.51
C ASP A 99 -33.68 -7.36 23.33
N HIS A 100 -33.95 -7.90 22.11
CA HIS A 100 -33.44 -7.56 20.75
C HIS A 100 -32.09 -8.17 20.24
N PHE A 101 -31.81 -8.15 18.91
CA PHE A 101 -31.91 -9.36 18.03
C PHE A 101 -31.85 -9.23 16.47
N PHE A 102 -30.70 -9.13 15.78
CA PHE A 102 -30.35 -9.55 14.37
C PHE A 102 -28.82 -9.34 14.15
N GLY A 103 -28.03 -9.68 13.10
CA GLY A 103 -28.15 -10.34 11.76
C GLY A 103 -26.85 -10.31 10.87
N ILE A 104 -25.97 -11.34 10.91
CA ILE A 104 -24.71 -11.57 10.11
C ILE A 104 -23.46 -10.71 10.46
N PHE A 105 -23.07 -9.63 9.76
CA PHE A 105 -22.12 -8.66 10.36
C PHE A 105 -22.72 -8.14 11.68
N LEU A 106 -24.04 -7.95 11.62
CA LEU A 106 -24.86 -7.66 12.75
C LEU A 106 -25.01 -8.87 13.72
N THR A 107 -24.68 -10.14 13.39
CA THR A 107 -24.64 -11.25 14.39
C THR A 107 -23.28 -11.50 15.02
N GLN A 108 -22.18 -11.66 14.25
CA GLN A 108 -20.91 -12.14 14.83
C GLN A 108 -20.11 -11.01 15.51
N ALA A 109 -20.01 -9.86 14.86
CA ALA A 109 -19.36 -8.69 15.43
C ALA A 109 -20.35 -7.88 16.28
N VAL A 110 -21.39 -7.32 15.65
CA VAL A 110 -22.21 -6.32 16.33
C VAL A 110 -23.10 -6.90 17.42
N CYS A 111 -24.17 -7.65 17.11
CA CYS A 111 -25.12 -8.04 18.14
C CYS A 111 -24.67 -9.21 19.01
N PHE A 112 -23.74 -10.08 18.60
CA PHE A 112 -23.06 -10.93 19.60
C PHE A 112 -22.35 -10.03 20.62
N GLY A 113 -21.62 -9.00 20.18
CA GLY A 113 -20.96 -8.06 21.08
C GLY A 113 -21.95 -7.31 21.97
N LEU A 114 -22.98 -6.68 21.38
CA LEU A 114 -24.04 -5.96 22.10
C LEU A 114 -24.77 -6.89 23.08
N GLY A 115 -25.29 -8.03 22.60
CA GLY A 115 -26.03 -9.01 23.38
C GLY A 115 -25.19 -9.64 24.49
N SER A 116 -23.89 -9.87 24.24
CA SER A 116 -22.96 -10.33 25.26
C SER A 116 -22.71 -9.27 26.33
N GLY A 117 -22.44 -8.01 25.94
CA GLY A 117 -22.24 -6.92 26.90
C GLY A 117 -23.51 -6.52 27.66
N LEU A 118 -24.69 -6.75 27.06
CA LEU A 118 -26.02 -6.67 27.69
C LEU A 118 -26.30 -7.78 28.71
N VAL A 119 -25.46 -8.84 28.83
CA VAL A 119 -25.55 -9.84 29.91
C VAL A 119 -24.30 -9.92 30.79
N PHE A 120 -23.14 -9.54 30.27
CA PHE A 120 -21.82 -9.65 30.92
C PHE A 120 -21.69 -8.70 32.13
N THR A 121 -21.75 -7.39 31.92
CA THR A 121 -21.67 -6.39 33.01
C THR A 121 -22.82 -6.54 34.03
N PRO A 122 -24.08 -6.82 33.63
CA PRO A 122 -25.14 -7.19 34.56
C PRO A 122 -24.82 -8.43 35.40
N GLY A 123 -24.36 -9.52 34.76
CA GLY A 123 -24.03 -10.77 35.45
C GLY A 123 -22.91 -10.61 36.48
N ILE A 124 -21.87 -9.83 36.14
CA ILE A 124 -20.80 -9.41 37.07
C ILE A 124 -21.40 -8.63 38.25
N SER A 125 -22.19 -7.59 37.97
CA SER A 125 -22.73 -6.69 38.99
C SER A 125 -23.63 -7.44 39.96
N VAL A 126 -24.59 -8.22 39.45
CA VAL A 126 -25.51 -9.01 40.27
C VAL A 126 -24.77 -10.09 41.06
N THR A 127 -23.92 -10.93 40.43
CA THR A 127 -23.20 -11.98 41.17
C THR A 127 -22.22 -11.40 42.20
N SER A 128 -21.58 -10.25 41.92
CA SER A 128 -20.71 -9.57 42.90
C SER A 128 -21.48 -9.03 44.11
N SER A 129 -22.77 -8.68 43.96
CA SER A 129 -23.60 -8.17 45.06
C SER A 129 -23.98 -9.24 46.10
N TYR A 130 -23.93 -10.53 45.73
CA TYR A 130 -24.16 -11.64 46.65
C TYR A 130 -22.98 -11.93 47.59
N PHE A 131 -21.80 -11.35 47.36
CA PHE A 131 -20.57 -11.61 48.12
C PHE A 131 -19.83 -10.32 48.51
N LYS A 132 -19.36 -10.25 49.75
CA LYS A 132 -18.50 -9.16 50.26
C LYS A 132 -17.11 -9.70 50.55
N HIS A 133 -16.99 -10.69 51.43
CA HIS A 133 -15.72 -11.31 51.81
C HIS A 133 -15.23 -12.33 50.77
N ARG A 134 -16.12 -13.14 50.17
CA ARG A 134 -15.73 -14.21 49.21
C ARG A 134 -15.74 -13.77 47.74
N ARG A 135 -15.92 -12.48 47.46
CA ARG A 135 -16.13 -11.94 46.10
C ARG A 135 -15.06 -12.36 45.10
N THR A 136 -13.77 -12.21 45.42
CA THR A 136 -12.66 -12.61 44.52
C THR A 136 -12.73 -14.10 44.12
N LEU A 137 -13.09 -14.99 45.05
CA LEU A 137 -13.22 -16.42 44.75
C LEU A 137 -14.45 -16.71 43.87
N ALA A 138 -15.59 -16.09 44.20
CA ALA A 138 -16.81 -16.20 43.40
C ALA A 138 -16.59 -15.70 41.96
N MET A 139 -15.95 -14.54 41.80
CA MET A 139 -15.62 -13.96 40.49
C MET A 139 -14.59 -14.79 39.71
N GLY A 140 -13.61 -15.43 40.38
CA GLY A 140 -12.69 -16.37 39.72
C GLY A 140 -13.39 -17.61 39.13
N ILE A 141 -14.40 -18.13 39.83
CA ILE A 141 -15.21 -19.29 39.36
C ILE A 141 -16.17 -18.87 38.24
N VAL A 142 -16.75 -17.66 38.31
CA VAL A 142 -17.49 -17.04 37.18
C VAL A 142 -16.56 -16.89 35.96
N ALA A 143 -15.38 -16.31 36.16
CA ALA A 143 -14.43 -16.06 35.07
C ALA A 143 -13.92 -17.34 34.40
N ALA A 144 -13.80 -18.44 35.14
CA ALA A 144 -13.49 -19.76 34.57
C ALA A 144 -14.49 -20.22 33.49
N GLY A 145 -15.70 -19.64 33.43
CA GLY A 145 -16.63 -19.84 32.31
C GLY A 145 -16.03 -19.46 30.96
N GLY A 146 -15.32 -18.33 30.90
CA GLY A 146 -14.65 -17.87 29.68
C GLY A 146 -13.47 -18.76 29.26
N ALA A 147 -13.00 -19.64 30.15
CA ALA A 147 -12.01 -20.67 29.86
C ALA A 147 -12.66 -21.95 29.34
N THR A 148 -13.76 -22.41 29.96
CA THR A 148 -14.48 -23.62 29.55
C THR A 148 -15.20 -23.42 28.21
N GLY A 149 -15.83 -22.27 27.99
CA GLY A 149 -16.36 -21.89 26.68
C GLY A 149 -15.24 -21.77 25.63
N GLY A 150 -14.10 -21.18 26.01
CA GLY A 150 -12.90 -21.09 25.18
C GLY A 150 -12.18 -22.43 24.88
N MET A 151 -12.66 -23.56 25.42
CA MET A 151 -12.28 -24.90 24.95
C MET A 151 -13.33 -25.51 24.02
N VAL A 152 -14.62 -25.32 24.34
CA VAL A 152 -15.74 -25.92 23.58
C VAL A 152 -15.91 -25.25 22.23
N TYR A 153 -15.96 -23.91 22.18
CA TYR A 153 -16.21 -23.17 20.94
C TYR A 153 -15.10 -23.39 19.89
N PRO A 154 -13.79 -23.40 20.19
CA PRO A 154 -12.75 -23.70 19.20
C PRO A 154 -12.82 -25.14 18.69
N ALA A 155 -13.03 -26.12 19.58
CA ALA A 155 -13.06 -27.54 19.21
C ALA A 155 -14.26 -27.87 18.30
N VAL A 156 -15.46 -27.38 18.65
CA VAL A 156 -16.67 -27.55 17.83
C VAL A 156 -16.50 -26.82 16.49
N THR A 157 -15.99 -25.58 16.48
CA THR A 157 -15.77 -24.82 15.24
C THR A 157 -14.77 -25.53 14.32
N SER A 158 -13.61 -25.93 14.83
CA SER A 158 -12.57 -26.63 14.05
C SER A 158 -13.03 -27.98 13.49
N THR A 159 -13.89 -28.70 14.20
CA THR A 159 -14.39 -30.03 13.78
C THR A 159 -15.56 -29.92 12.79
N LEU A 160 -16.38 -28.87 12.87
CA LEU A 160 -17.51 -28.67 11.95
C LEU A 160 -17.13 -27.92 10.67
N LEU A 161 -16.18 -26.98 10.71
CA LEU A 161 -15.67 -26.30 9.50
C LEU A 161 -14.86 -27.25 8.61
N SER A 162 -14.16 -28.24 9.18
CA SER A 162 -13.46 -29.28 8.40
C SER A 162 -14.39 -30.36 7.82
N ASN A 163 -15.69 -30.31 8.12
CA ASN A 163 -16.69 -31.23 7.57
C ASN A 163 -17.45 -30.60 6.39
N SER A 164 -17.16 -31.10 5.18
CA SER A 164 -17.73 -30.64 3.91
C SER A 164 -19.27 -30.71 3.83
N HIS A 165 -19.92 -31.55 4.64
CA HIS A 165 -21.39 -31.65 4.69
C HIS A 165 -22.06 -30.61 5.61
N VAL A 166 -21.29 -29.93 6.48
CA VAL A 166 -21.82 -28.97 7.46
C VAL A 166 -21.53 -27.53 7.05
N GLY A 167 -20.27 -27.26 6.68
CA GLY A 167 -19.80 -25.93 6.26
C GLY A 167 -19.99 -24.82 7.29
N PHE A 168 -19.70 -23.58 6.89
CA PHE A 168 -19.77 -22.40 7.75
C PHE A 168 -21.20 -22.15 8.29
N GLY A 169 -22.21 -22.16 7.41
CA GLY A 169 -23.60 -21.90 7.77
C GLY A 169 -24.22 -22.96 8.68
N GLY A 170 -23.79 -24.23 8.58
CA GLY A 170 -24.17 -25.28 9.53
C GLY A 170 -23.48 -25.09 10.89
N THR A 171 -22.16 -24.81 10.87
CA THR A 171 -21.36 -24.57 12.08
C THR A 171 -21.96 -23.46 12.93
N MET A 172 -22.21 -22.27 12.36
CA MET A 172 -22.73 -21.13 13.12
C MET A 172 -24.09 -21.40 13.78
N ARG A 173 -24.94 -22.26 13.19
CA ARG A 173 -26.22 -22.69 13.79
C ARG A 173 -26.00 -23.60 15.00
N VAL A 174 -25.00 -24.49 14.96
CA VAL A 174 -24.65 -25.35 16.11
C VAL A 174 -24.07 -24.51 17.25
N LEU A 175 -23.18 -23.55 16.97
CA LEU A 175 -22.66 -22.65 17.99
C LEU A 175 -23.78 -21.82 18.65
N GLY A 176 -24.73 -21.30 17.84
CA GLY A 176 -25.91 -20.59 18.33
C GLY A 176 -26.86 -21.46 19.17
N LEU A 177 -27.01 -22.74 18.83
CA LEU A 177 -27.80 -23.70 19.64
C LEU A 177 -27.11 -23.99 20.98
N ILE A 178 -25.79 -24.17 21.01
CA ILE A 178 -25.01 -24.33 22.24
C ILE A 178 -25.20 -23.09 23.13
N MET A 179 -25.04 -21.88 22.58
CA MET A 179 -25.26 -20.63 23.30
C MET A 179 -26.68 -20.53 23.89
N LEU A 180 -27.70 -20.86 23.10
CA LEU A 180 -29.10 -20.81 23.54
C LEU A 180 -29.33 -21.74 24.75
N VAL A 181 -28.91 -23.00 24.64
CA VAL A 181 -29.12 -24.02 25.68
C VAL A 181 -28.39 -23.65 26.98
N THR A 182 -27.14 -23.17 26.90
CA THR A 182 -26.35 -22.78 28.09
C THR A 182 -26.83 -21.48 28.75
N HIS A 183 -27.52 -20.58 28.03
CA HIS A 183 -28.09 -19.37 28.62
C HIS A 183 -29.44 -19.56 29.32
N ILE A 184 -30.22 -20.60 29.00
CA ILE A 184 -31.54 -20.85 29.62
C ILE A 184 -31.53 -20.76 31.16
N PRO A 185 -30.58 -21.38 31.89
CA PRO A 185 -30.51 -21.27 33.36
C PRO A 185 -30.34 -19.82 33.83
N SER A 186 -29.52 -19.03 33.14
CA SER A 186 -29.23 -17.64 33.49
C SER A 186 -30.43 -16.72 33.23
N VAL A 187 -31.14 -16.92 32.11
CA VAL A 187 -32.31 -16.12 31.68
C VAL A 187 -33.56 -16.36 32.56
N ILE A 188 -33.61 -17.50 33.26
CA ILE A 188 -34.68 -17.86 34.21
C ILE A 188 -34.27 -17.55 35.66
N GLY A 189 -32.99 -17.72 35.99
CA GLY A 189 -32.50 -17.81 37.37
C GLY A 189 -31.92 -16.54 37.99
N TYR A 190 -31.34 -15.63 37.18
CA TYR A 190 -30.71 -14.41 37.71
C TYR A 190 -31.72 -13.49 38.41
N ARG A 191 -31.38 -13.01 39.62
CA ARG A 191 -32.18 -12.03 40.37
C ARG A 191 -31.27 -10.96 41.01
N PRO A 192 -31.57 -9.66 40.86
CA PRO A 192 -30.86 -8.61 41.61
C PRO A 192 -31.02 -8.79 43.12
N TYR A 193 -29.91 -8.65 43.86
CA TYR A 193 -29.93 -8.63 45.34
C TYR A 193 -30.14 -7.21 45.89
N VAL A 194 -29.62 -6.20 45.20
CA VAL A 194 -29.82 -4.78 45.52
C VAL A 194 -31.16 -4.31 44.93
N PRO A 195 -31.99 -3.56 45.67
CA PRO A 195 -33.22 -2.97 45.12
C PRO A 195 -32.94 -2.00 43.94
N PRO A 196 -33.84 -1.92 42.93
CA PRO A 196 -33.69 -0.96 41.83
C PRO A 196 -33.66 0.48 42.31
N HIS A 197 -32.82 1.31 41.71
CA HIS A 197 -32.67 2.72 42.08
C HIS A 197 -32.23 3.57 40.86
N PRO A 198 -32.59 4.87 40.80
CA PRO A 198 -32.28 5.70 39.64
C PRO A 198 -30.80 6.14 39.61
N ALA A 199 -29.96 5.38 38.90
CA ALA A 199 -28.55 5.71 38.66
C ALA A 199 -28.34 6.59 37.40
N PRO A 200 -27.39 7.55 37.42
CA PRO A 200 -26.97 8.30 36.23
C PRO A 200 -26.16 7.43 35.26
N LEU A 201 -26.13 7.78 33.97
CA LEU A 201 -25.36 7.02 32.97
C LEU A 201 -23.84 7.15 33.14
N ILE A 202 -23.36 8.29 33.66
CA ILE A 202 -21.94 8.56 33.89
C ILE A 202 -21.79 9.17 35.28
N ASP A 203 -21.02 8.53 36.16
CA ASP A 203 -20.59 9.14 37.42
C ASP A 203 -19.38 10.04 37.19
N TRP A 204 -19.64 11.29 36.83
CA TRP A 204 -18.60 12.32 36.62
C TRP A 204 -17.70 12.58 37.85
N SER A 205 -18.08 12.11 39.05
CA SER A 205 -17.21 12.20 40.22
C SER A 205 -16.05 11.20 40.18
N ALA A 206 -16.24 10.02 39.55
CA ALA A 206 -15.22 8.97 39.47
C ALA A 206 -13.95 9.44 38.73
N PHE A 207 -14.08 10.30 37.72
CA PHE A 207 -12.93 10.88 37.00
C PHE A 207 -12.12 11.88 37.84
N ARG A 208 -12.55 12.24 39.07
CA ARG A 208 -11.76 13.02 40.03
C ARG A 208 -10.97 12.13 41.00
N GLU A 209 -11.28 10.83 41.04
CA GLU A 209 -10.62 9.86 41.93
C GLU A 209 -9.38 9.28 41.24
N LYS A 210 -8.19 9.62 41.74
CA LYS A 210 -6.92 9.16 41.15
C LYS A 210 -6.82 7.64 41.04
N SER A 211 -7.34 6.90 42.02
CA SER A 211 -7.33 5.42 42.00
C SER A 211 -8.12 4.88 40.80
N PHE A 212 -9.33 5.40 40.56
CA PHE A 212 -10.17 5.05 39.40
C PHE A 212 -9.49 5.35 38.07
N LEU A 213 -8.86 6.53 37.93
CA LEU A 213 -8.11 6.91 36.72
C LEU A 213 -6.95 5.94 36.44
N PHE A 214 -6.09 5.68 37.43
CA PHE A 214 -4.92 4.81 37.25
C PHE A 214 -5.30 3.33 37.04
N PHE A 215 -6.36 2.84 37.69
CA PHE A 215 -6.89 1.50 37.41
C PHE A 215 -7.42 1.40 35.97
N THR A 216 -8.17 2.39 35.52
CA THR A 216 -8.73 2.41 34.15
C THR A 216 -7.63 2.46 33.09
N ALA A 217 -6.62 3.32 33.28
CA ALA A 217 -5.46 3.40 32.39
C ALA A 217 -4.65 2.09 32.40
N SER A 218 -4.40 1.52 33.58
CA SER A 218 -3.72 0.22 33.72
C SER A 218 -4.40 -0.89 32.94
N MET A 219 -5.71 -1.09 33.17
CA MET A 219 -6.45 -2.13 32.48
C MET A 219 -6.55 -1.86 30.98
N SER A 220 -6.63 -0.59 30.55
CA SER A 220 -6.59 -0.22 29.13
C SER A 220 -5.30 -0.68 28.45
N PHE A 221 -4.13 -0.31 29.00
CA PHE A 221 -2.84 -0.70 28.42
C PHE A 221 -2.55 -2.20 28.53
N THR A 222 -2.93 -2.86 29.64
CA THR A 222 -2.86 -4.32 29.76
C THR A 222 -3.66 -5.01 28.65
N PHE A 223 -4.94 -4.64 28.47
CA PHE A 223 -5.80 -5.30 27.49
C PHE A 223 -5.51 -4.88 26.04
N TRP A 224 -4.65 -3.87 25.82
CA TRP A 224 -4.12 -3.47 24.52
C TRP A 224 -3.02 -4.41 23.98
N GLY A 225 -2.53 -5.36 24.78
CA GLY A 225 -1.55 -6.38 24.35
C GLY A 225 -1.81 -7.80 24.88
N LEU A 226 -2.65 -7.97 25.92
CA LEU A 226 -2.94 -9.28 26.50
C LEU A 226 -3.60 -10.26 25.51
N TYR A 227 -4.32 -9.74 24.51
CA TYR A 227 -5.09 -10.53 23.55
C TYR A 227 -4.33 -10.98 22.30
N MET A 228 -3.14 -10.46 22.00
CA MET A 228 -2.26 -10.89 20.90
C MET A 228 -2.25 -12.41 20.69
N ALA A 229 -2.04 -13.18 21.76
CA ALA A 229 -1.94 -14.64 21.70
C ALA A 229 -3.30 -15.37 21.47
N PHE A 230 -4.43 -14.72 21.73
CA PHE A 230 -5.76 -15.30 21.51
C PHE A 230 -6.24 -15.13 20.06
N PHE A 231 -5.68 -14.16 19.34
CA PHE A 231 -5.84 -13.99 17.89
C PHE A 231 -4.75 -14.76 17.13
N TYR A 232 -3.48 -14.42 17.38
CA TYR A 232 -2.37 -14.71 16.47
C TYR A 232 -1.52 -15.95 16.79
N LEU A 233 -1.79 -16.67 17.88
CA LEU A 233 -1.04 -17.88 18.21
C LEU A 233 -1.25 -19.01 17.18
N GLY A 234 -2.45 -19.13 16.62
CA GLY A 234 -2.77 -20.13 15.58
C GLY A 234 -2.05 -19.85 14.26
N THR A 235 -2.11 -18.61 13.78
CA THR A 235 -1.44 -18.18 12.54
C THR A 235 0.08 -18.25 12.68
N PHE A 236 0.65 -17.75 13.79
CA PHE A 236 2.09 -17.87 14.09
C PHE A 236 2.57 -19.33 14.10
N ALA A 237 1.83 -20.25 14.73
CA ALA A 237 2.20 -21.66 14.80
C ALA A 237 2.21 -22.32 13.41
N ARG A 238 1.27 -21.94 12.55
CA ARG A 238 1.22 -22.37 11.14
C ARG A 238 2.37 -21.79 10.34
N GLU A 239 2.59 -20.48 10.39
CA GLU A 239 3.48 -19.75 9.48
C GLU A 239 4.97 -19.77 9.87
N LYS A 240 5.30 -19.85 11.16
CA LYS A 240 6.69 -19.86 11.65
C LYS A 240 7.18 -21.22 12.11
N ILE A 241 6.28 -22.15 12.40
CA ILE A 241 6.62 -23.46 12.96
C ILE A 241 6.08 -24.62 12.08
N ALA A 242 5.30 -24.32 11.04
CA ALA A 242 4.67 -25.31 10.15
C ALA A 242 3.84 -26.36 10.92
N LEU A 243 3.27 -25.98 12.07
CA LEU A 243 2.59 -26.92 12.96
C LEU A 243 1.21 -27.31 12.41
N THR A 244 1.11 -28.55 11.94
CA THR A 244 -0.17 -29.18 11.60
C THR A 244 -1.05 -29.28 12.85
N GLY A 245 -2.31 -28.83 12.74
CA GLY A 245 -3.21 -28.72 13.89
C GLY A 245 -2.95 -27.53 14.82
N SER A 246 -2.43 -26.41 14.29
CA SER A 246 -2.22 -25.12 14.98
C SER A 246 -3.32 -24.72 15.97
N LEU A 247 -4.58 -24.91 15.59
CA LEU A 247 -5.79 -24.56 16.37
C LEU A 247 -5.84 -25.21 17.76
N ASN A 248 -5.16 -26.35 17.96
CA ASN A 248 -5.05 -27.01 19.26
C ASN A 248 -4.38 -26.12 20.32
N LEU A 249 -3.50 -25.19 19.93
CA LEU A 249 -2.86 -24.26 20.86
C LEU A 249 -3.86 -23.30 21.50
N VAL A 250 -4.90 -22.86 20.79
CA VAL A 250 -5.95 -21.99 21.35
C VAL A 250 -6.82 -22.75 22.36
N ILE A 251 -7.05 -24.05 22.14
CA ILE A 251 -7.72 -24.95 23.10
C ILE A 251 -6.86 -25.13 24.35
N VAL A 252 -5.55 -25.41 24.19
CA VAL A 252 -4.61 -25.55 25.31
C VAL A 252 -4.50 -24.25 26.12
N LEU A 253 -4.37 -23.10 25.45
CA LEU A 253 -4.30 -21.77 26.05
C LEU A 253 -5.48 -21.49 26.97
N ASN A 254 -6.70 -21.76 26.50
CA ASN A 254 -7.91 -21.60 27.29
C ASN A 254 -8.05 -22.65 28.40
N GLY A 255 -7.67 -23.91 28.14
CA GLY A 255 -7.76 -25.01 29.10
C GLY A 255 -6.88 -24.83 30.33
N VAL A 256 -5.60 -24.49 30.15
CA VAL A 256 -4.73 -24.11 31.29
C VAL A 256 -5.22 -22.81 31.96
N GLY A 257 -5.86 -21.94 31.18
CA GLY A 257 -6.55 -20.75 31.65
C GLY A 257 -7.77 -21.04 32.54
N VAL A 258 -8.28 -22.27 32.67
CA VAL A 258 -9.24 -22.62 33.73
C VAL A 258 -8.55 -22.54 35.09
N ILE A 259 -7.37 -23.18 35.21
CA ILE A 259 -6.54 -23.18 36.42
C ILE A 259 -6.07 -21.74 36.71
N GLY A 260 -5.63 -21.03 35.67
CA GLY A 260 -5.22 -19.61 35.75
C GLY A 260 -6.32 -18.67 36.26
N ARG A 261 -7.59 -18.90 35.91
CA ARG A 261 -8.71 -18.08 36.41
C ARG A 261 -9.13 -18.43 37.84
N MET A 262 -8.94 -19.68 38.29
CA MET A 262 -9.33 -20.12 39.64
C MET A 262 -8.24 -19.95 40.71
N VAL A 263 -7.02 -20.47 40.49
CA VAL A 263 -6.00 -20.63 41.54
C VAL A 263 -5.41 -19.28 41.99
N PRO A 264 -4.95 -18.38 41.10
CA PRO A 264 -4.58 -17.01 41.43
C PRO A 264 -5.66 -16.23 42.19
N ASN A 265 -6.95 -16.37 41.84
CA ASN A 265 -8.04 -15.72 42.58
C ASN A 265 -8.23 -16.29 44.00
N LEU A 266 -8.04 -17.60 44.20
CA LEU A 266 -8.02 -18.20 45.54
C LEU A 266 -6.83 -17.70 46.38
N ILE A 267 -5.64 -17.59 45.79
CA ILE A 267 -4.43 -17.09 46.47
C ILE A 267 -4.58 -15.59 46.80
N ALA A 268 -5.12 -14.79 45.88
CA ALA A 268 -5.47 -13.39 46.07
C ALA A 268 -6.47 -13.18 47.20
N HIS A 269 -7.55 -13.98 47.24
CA HIS A 269 -8.55 -13.95 48.32
C HIS A 269 -7.95 -14.31 49.69
N ARG A 270 -7.06 -15.31 49.74
CA ARG A 270 -6.60 -15.92 51.00
C ARG A 270 -5.33 -15.31 51.60
N PHE A 271 -4.40 -14.81 50.79
CA PHE A 271 -3.05 -14.46 51.26
C PHE A 271 -2.57 -13.04 50.87
N ILE A 272 -2.55 -12.71 49.57
CA ILE A 272 -1.77 -11.57 49.04
C ILE A 272 -2.64 -10.37 48.61
N GLY A 273 -3.96 -10.54 48.50
CA GLY A 273 -4.87 -9.51 47.99
C GLY A 273 -4.95 -9.46 46.45
N THR A 274 -6.05 -8.88 45.95
CA THR A 274 -6.39 -8.92 44.52
C THR A 274 -5.45 -8.06 43.65
N ASN A 275 -5.04 -6.88 44.12
CA ASN A 275 -4.17 -5.97 43.36
C ASN A 275 -2.75 -6.56 43.19
N ASN A 276 -2.15 -7.05 44.27
CA ASN A 276 -0.81 -7.67 44.25
C ASN A 276 -0.73 -8.88 43.31
N MET A 277 -1.79 -9.72 43.30
CA MET A 277 -1.87 -10.83 42.35
C MET A 277 -1.98 -10.34 40.90
N ASN A 278 -2.74 -9.28 40.64
CA ASN A 278 -2.92 -8.73 39.29
C ASN A 278 -1.60 -8.13 38.76
N ILE A 279 -0.84 -7.43 39.61
CA ILE A 279 0.53 -6.95 39.32
C ILE A 279 1.43 -8.14 38.97
N PHE A 280 1.49 -9.16 39.83
CA PHE A 280 2.34 -10.34 39.61
C PHE A 280 1.99 -11.07 38.30
N CYS A 281 0.71 -11.33 38.04
CA CYS A 281 0.29 -12.01 36.81
C CYS A 281 0.65 -11.21 35.55
N ASN A 282 0.45 -9.88 35.54
CA ASN A 282 0.79 -9.07 34.38
C ASN A 282 2.30 -8.90 34.17
N ILE A 283 3.11 -8.90 35.23
CA ILE A 283 4.58 -8.97 35.11
C ILE A 283 4.97 -10.26 34.37
N VAL A 284 4.41 -11.40 34.75
CA VAL A 284 4.68 -12.67 34.04
C VAL A 284 4.14 -12.62 32.60
N CYS A 285 2.95 -12.05 32.36
CA CYS A 285 2.41 -11.90 31.01
C CYS A 285 3.33 -11.12 30.07
N PHE A 286 3.79 -9.91 30.44
CA PHE A 286 4.64 -9.14 29.53
C PHE A 286 5.99 -9.83 29.29
N VAL A 287 6.60 -10.40 30.34
CA VAL A 287 7.86 -11.17 30.21
C VAL A 287 7.66 -12.37 29.28
N CYS A 288 6.54 -13.10 29.41
CA CYS A 288 6.21 -14.18 28.48
C CYS A 288 6.03 -13.68 27.04
N ILE A 289 5.39 -12.53 26.79
CA ILE A 289 5.27 -11.98 25.43
C ILE A 289 6.66 -11.67 24.85
N TYR A 290 7.59 -11.06 25.61
CA TYR A 290 8.96 -10.87 25.14
C TYR A 290 9.69 -12.21 24.90
N CYS A 291 9.45 -13.23 25.73
CA CYS A 291 9.99 -14.58 25.49
C CYS A 291 9.41 -15.27 24.24
N TRP A 292 8.23 -14.87 23.75
CA TRP A 292 7.65 -15.42 22.51
C TRP A 292 8.54 -15.13 21.29
N MET A 293 9.18 -13.95 21.25
CA MET A 293 10.15 -13.58 20.21
C MET A 293 11.36 -14.51 20.13
N ALA A 294 11.62 -15.36 21.13
CA ALA A 294 12.68 -16.38 21.12
C ALA A 294 12.20 -17.79 20.73
N VAL A 295 10.89 -18.05 20.60
CA VAL A 295 10.35 -19.38 20.28
C VAL A 295 10.54 -19.70 18.78
N ARG A 296 11.11 -20.87 18.48
CA ARG A 296 11.42 -21.33 17.10
C ARG A 296 11.00 -22.78 16.80
N ASN A 297 10.35 -23.47 17.73
CA ASN A 297 9.94 -24.86 17.55
C ASN A 297 8.66 -25.20 18.33
N ALA A 298 7.96 -26.26 17.91
CA ALA A 298 6.66 -26.62 18.46
C ALA A 298 6.69 -26.96 19.97
N PRO A 299 7.66 -27.75 20.50
CA PRO A 299 7.72 -28.01 21.94
C PRO A 299 7.87 -26.73 22.78
N GLY A 300 8.71 -25.79 22.33
CA GLY A 300 8.85 -24.47 22.95
C GLY A 300 7.55 -23.67 22.93
N LEU A 301 6.80 -23.71 21.82
CA LEU A 301 5.51 -23.01 21.72
C LEU A 301 4.43 -23.63 22.62
N TYR A 302 4.38 -24.96 22.76
CA TYR A 302 3.47 -25.60 23.72
C TYR A 302 3.81 -25.23 25.17
N VAL A 303 5.08 -25.27 25.58
CA VAL A 303 5.51 -24.85 26.93
C VAL A 303 5.19 -23.38 27.18
N TRP A 304 5.46 -22.51 26.20
CA TRP A 304 5.11 -21.09 26.26
C TRP A 304 3.60 -20.88 26.43
N THR A 305 2.78 -21.60 25.64
CA THR A 305 1.31 -21.52 25.67
C THR A 305 0.75 -21.93 27.02
N VAL A 306 1.31 -22.99 27.64
CA VAL A 306 0.93 -23.43 28.98
C VAL A 306 1.20 -22.35 30.04
N ILE A 307 2.38 -21.72 30.00
CA ILE A 307 2.74 -20.67 30.97
C ILE A 307 1.90 -19.42 30.73
N TYR A 308 1.84 -18.91 29.50
CA TYR A 308 1.11 -17.69 29.17
C TYR A 308 -0.39 -17.83 29.45
N GLY A 309 -1.02 -18.96 29.09
CA GLY A 309 -2.45 -19.18 29.31
C GLY A 309 -2.86 -19.17 30.79
N ILE A 310 -2.00 -19.63 31.69
CA ILE A 310 -2.24 -19.56 33.14
C ILE A 310 -2.27 -18.10 33.60
N PHE A 311 -1.24 -17.32 33.29
CA PHE A 311 -1.13 -15.94 33.79
C PHE A 311 -2.03 -14.94 33.05
N ALA A 312 -2.23 -15.10 31.75
CA ALA A 312 -3.18 -14.29 30.99
C ALA A 312 -4.63 -14.62 31.37
N GLY A 313 -4.92 -15.89 31.65
CA GLY A 313 -6.19 -16.29 32.29
C GLY A 313 -6.38 -15.58 33.63
N ALA A 314 -5.37 -15.58 34.50
CA ALA A 314 -5.42 -14.89 35.79
C ALA A 314 -5.73 -13.39 35.66
N ALA A 315 -5.00 -12.68 34.78
CA ALA A 315 -5.24 -11.26 34.49
C ALA A 315 -6.69 -11.00 34.02
N GLN A 316 -7.21 -11.83 33.10
CA GLN A 316 -8.61 -11.73 32.65
C GLN A 316 -9.66 -11.93 33.75
N ALA A 317 -9.38 -12.72 34.80
CA ALA A 317 -10.31 -12.90 35.92
C ALA A 317 -10.17 -11.86 37.03
N LEU A 318 -8.96 -11.32 37.22
CA LEU A 318 -8.68 -10.29 38.24
C LEU A 318 -9.23 -8.92 37.82
N PHE A 319 -9.26 -8.60 36.52
CA PHE A 319 -9.85 -7.37 35.98
C PHE A 319 -11.33 -7.13 36.40
N PRO A 320 -12.32 -7.99 36.05
CA PRO A 320 -13.72 -7.78 36.41
C PRO A 320 -13.91 -7.73 37.93
N THR A 321 -13.12 -8.51 38.68
CA THR A 321 -13.12 -8.49 40.14
C THR A 321 -12.73 -7.11 40.67
N MET A 322 -11.59 -6.56 40.21
CA MET A 322 -11.08 -5.26 40.66
C MET A 322 -11.94 -4.08 40.20
N ALA A 323 -12.65 -4.19 39.07
CA ALA A 323 -13.62 -3.18 38.64
C ALA A 323 -14.74 -2.99 39.68
N THR A 324 -15.27 -4.09 40.25
CA THR A 324 -16.27 -4.03 41.33
C THR A 324 -15.74 -3.51 42.68
N HIS A 325 -14.44 -3.22 42.78
CA HIS A 325 -13.80 -2.62 43.96
C HIS A 325 -13.48 -1.12 43.77
N GLN A 326 -13.77 -0.53 42.60
CA GLN A 326 -13.53 0.90 42.33
C GLN A 326 -14.60 1.85 42.93
N THR A 327 -15.36 1.37 43.91
CA THR A 327 -16.26 2.17 44.73
C THR A 327 -16.60 1.48 46.04
N THR A 328 -16.84 2.25 47.08
CA THR A 328 -17.38 1.80 48.36
C THR A 328 -18.91 1.84 48.41
N ASP A 329 -19.55 2.46 47.42
CA ASP A 329 -21.01 2.64 47.33
C ASP A 329 -21.65 1.47 46.56
N PRO A 330 -22.44 0.58 47.22
CA PRO A 330 -23.06 -0.56 46.58
C PRO A 330 -24.01 -0.21 45.42
N GLN A 331 -24.56 1.01 45.42
CA GLN A 331 -25.47 1.49 44.37
C GLN A 331 -24.72 1.92 43.10
N LYS A 332 -23.42 2.22 43.18
CA LYS A 332 -22.63 2.68 42.03
C LYS A 332 -21.76 1.59 41.39
N VAL A 333 -21.80 0.36 41.91
CA VAL A 333 -20.95 -0.74 41.43
C VAL A 333 -21.20 -1.03 39.94
N GLY A 334 -22.46 -1.13 39.51
CA GLY A 334 -22.82 -1.42 38.12
C GLY A 334 -22.37 -0.31 37.17
N THR A 335 -22.87 0.91 37.39
CA THR A 335 -22.48 2.13 36.66
C THR A 335 -20.96 2.34 36.56
N ARG A 336 -20.19 2.31 37.66
CA ARG A 336 -18.72 2.53 37.62
C ARG A 336 -17.96 1.38 36.96
N THR A 337 -18.37 0.13 37.18
CA THR A 337 -17.80 -1.05 36.49
C THR A 337 -18.01 -0.92 34.97
N GLY A 338 -19.20 -0.51 34.56
CA GLY A 338 -19.54 -0.23 33.17
C GLY A 338 -18.69 0.87 32.53
N MET A 339 -18.41 1.95 33.27
CA MET A 339 -17.52 3.02 32.82
C MET A 339 -16.09 2.52 32.54
N VAL A 340 -15.50 1.69 33.44
CA VAL A 340 -14.15 1.14 33.21
C VAL A 340 -14.12 0.24 31.98
N PHE A 341 -15.07 -0.70 31.85
CA PHE A 341 -15.16 -1.54 30.65
C PHE A 341 -15.30 -0.72 29.37
N THR A 342 -16.07 0.37 29.40
CA THR A 342 -16.29 1.23 28.23
C THR A 342 -15.02 1.97 27.78
N VAL A 343 -14.11 2.33 28.70
CA VAL A 343 -12.81 2.92 28.31
C VAL A 343 -11.86 1.85 27.78
N VAL A 344 -11.80 0.68 28.43
CA VAL A 344 -10.96 -0.46 28.00
C VAL A 344 -11.39 -0.98 26.62
N SER A 345 -12.66 -0.87 26.26
CA SER A 345 -13.19 -1.39 24.98
C SER A 345 -12.53 -0.77 23.75
N PHE A 346 -12.16 0.52 23.79
CA PHE A 346 -11.46 1.20 22.68
C PHE A 346 -10.02 0.68 22.46
N PHE A 347 -9.38 0.18 23.51
CA PHE A 347 -8.10 -0.49 23.41
C PHE A 347 -8.29 -1.89 22.83
N CYS A 348 -9.26 -2.68 23.32
CA CYS A 348 -9.58 -3.99 22.74
C CYS A 348 -10.08 -3.92 21.28
N LEU A 349 -10.68 -2.80 20.86
CA LEU A 349 -11.05 -2.52 19.47
C LEU A 349 -9.83 -2.42 18.56
N THR A 350 -8.80 -1.69 19.03
CA THR A 350 -7.65 -1.29 18.21
C THR A 350 -6.47 -2.25 18.31
N ALA A 351 -6.34 -3.00 19.41
CA ALA A 351 -5.23 -3.94 19.61
C ALA A 351 -5.06 -4.95 18.46
N PRO A 352 -6.07 -5.77 18.08
CA PRO A 352 -5.89 -6.75 17.01
C PRO A 352 -5.58 -6.10 15.66
N ALA A 353 -6.18 -4.95 15.35
CA ALA A 353 -5.91 -4.23 14.11
C ALA A 353 -4.47 -3.67 14.05
N ILE A 354 -3.97 -3.09 15.15
CA ILE A 354 -2.59 -2.60 15.25
C ILE A 354 -1.60 -3.77 15.21
N GLU A 355 -1.86 -4.84 15.95
CA GLU A 355 -1.07 -6.08 15.94
C GLU A 355 -1.03 -6.69 14.54
N GLY A 356 -2.16 -6.80 13.84
CA GLY A 356 -2.27 -7.26 12.46
C GLY A 356 -1.48 -6.40 11.46
N VAL A 357 -1.58 -5.07 11.54
CA VAL A 357 -0.78 -4.15 10.71
C VAL A 357 0.71 -4.30 11.00
N LEU A 358 1.10 -4.48 12.27
CA LEU A 358 2.50 -4.70 12.65
C LEU A 358 3.01 -6.05 12.14
N ILE A 359 2.20 -7.12 12.11
CA ILE A 359 2.56 -8.40 11.48
C ILE A 359 2.76 -8.22 9.97
N GLU A 360 1.87 -7.48 9.30
CA GLU A 360 1.87 -7.26 7.86
C GLU A 360 3.06 -6.40 7.39
N ILE A 361 3.40 -5.33 8.13
CA ILE A 361 4.60 -4.49 7.88
C ILE A 361 5.90 -5.26 8.15
N ASP A 362 5.91 -6.10 9.19
CA ASP A 362 7.05 -6.93 9.61
C ASP A 362 7.20 -8.21 8.77
N GLY A 363 6.61 -8.28 7.57
CA GLY A 363 6.76 -9.41 6.64
C GLY A 363 6.32 -10.76 7.24
N ASN A 364 5.23 -10.73 8.01
CA ASN A 364 4.74 -11.84 8.84
C ASN A 364 5.78 -12.35 9.87
N GLN A 365 6.77 -11.57 10.32
CA GLN A 365 7.73 -12.00 11.36
C GLN A 365 7.16 -11.92 12.80
N TYR A 366 5.99 -11.31 12.99
CA TYR A 366 5.28 -11.14 14.29
C TYR A 366 6.06 -10.39 15.39
N THR A 367 7.28 -9.96 15.13
CA THR A 367 8.22 -9.42 16.12
C THR A 367 7.82 -7.99 16.51
N GLY A 368 7.41 -7.17 15.54
CA GLY A 368 6.86 -5.84 15.80
C GLY A 368 5.60 -5.89 16.69
N ALA A 369 4.67 -6.81 16.40
CA ALA A 369 3.43 -6.98 17.16
C ALA A 369 3.69 -7.56 18.57
N GLN A 370 4.60 -8.53 18.70
CA GLN A 370 5.02 -9.06 20.01
C GLN A 370 5.71 -7.98 20.87
N ALA A 371 6.56 -7.13 20.28
CA ALA A 371 7.18 -6.00 20.97
C ALA A 371 6.14 -4.96 21.42
N PHE A 372 5.17 -4.62 20.57
CA PHE A 372 4.04 -3.74 20.90
C PHE A 372 3.21 -4.31 22.06
N ALA A 373 2.73 -5.54 21.94
CA ALA A 373 1.90 -6.19 22.96
C ALA A 373 2.61 -6.30 24.32
N GLY A 374 3.90 -6.69 24.32
CA GLY A 374 4.72 -6.74 25.53
C GLY A 374 4.92 -5.37 26.18
N THR A 375 5.16 -4.33 25.37
CA THR A 375 5.34 -2.95 25.86
C THR A 375 4.03 -2.41 26.46
N SER A 376 2.89 -2.68 25.81
CA SER A 376 1.56 -2.28 26.30
C SER A 376 1.22 -2.91 27.65
N VAL A 377 1.45 -4.22 27.83
CA VAL A 377 1.23 -4.88 29.14
C VAL A 377 2.20 -4.34 30.21
N ALA A 378 3.45 -4.04 29.85
CA ALA A 378 4.41 -3.42 30.77
C ALA A 378 3.98 -2.01 31.23
N LEU A 379 3.44 -1.17 30.33
CA LEU A 379 2.83 0.12 30.70
C LEU A 379 1.60 -0.07 31.60
N GLY A 380 0.77 -1.10 31.32
CA GLY A 380 -0.34 -1.50 32.18
C GLY A 380 0.09 -1.82 33.61
N VAL A 381 1.21 -2.53 33.79
CA VAL A 381 1.81 -2.81 35.12
C VAL A 381 2.24 -1.53 35.84
N VAL A 382 2.88 -0.57 35.15
CA VAL A 382 3.32 0.70 35.76
C VAL A 382 2.13 1.46 36.35
N PHE A 383 1.03 1.59 35.60
CA PHE A 383 -0.18 2.22 36.11
C PHE A 383 -0.88 1.41 37.21
N LEU A 384 -0.71 0.09 37.24
CA LEU A 384 -1.26 -0.76 38.31
C LEU A 384 -0.52 -0.57 39.64
N VAL A 385 0.80 -0.41 39.61
CA VAL A 385 1.61 -0.06 40.78
C VAL A 385 1.24 1.34 41.28
N LEU A 386 1.06 2.32 40.38
CA LEU A 386 0.58 3.67 40.77
C LEU A 386 -0.83 3.64 41.40
N ASN A 387 -1.72 2.76 40.91
CA ASN A 387 -3.01 2.50 41.56
C ASN A 387 -2.85 1.87 42.95
N HIS A 388 -1.92 0.93 43.12
CA HIS A 388 -1.62 0.28 44.39
C HIS A 388 -1.15 1.29 45.45
N ASP A 389 -0.08 2.04 45.16
CA ASP A 389 0.56 2.96 46.12
C ASP A 389 -0.42 4.04 46.62
N LEU A 390 -1.33 4.50 45.74
CA LEU A 390 -2.40 5.44 46.08
C LEU A 390 -3.51 4.82 46.93
N THR A 391 -3.81 3.54 46.73
CA THR A 391 -4.87 2.81 47.44
C THR A 391 -4.46 2.38 48.84
N TYR A 392 -3.15 2.16 49.08
CA TYR A 392 -2.59 1.84 50.40
C TYR A 392 -1.90 3.02 51.12
N HIS A 393 -1.92 4.22 50.50
CA HIS A 393 -1.29 5.44 51.02
C HIS A 393 0.21 5.27 51.36
N LEU A 394 0.97 4.67 50.42
CA LEU A 394 2.42 4.41 50.53
C LEU A 394 3.24 5.30 49.55
N PRO A 395 3.31 6.62 49.75
CA PRO A 395 4.03 7.51 48.84
C PRO A 395 5.55 7.24 48.86
N GLY A 396 6.07 6.67 47.77
CA GLY A 396 7.51 6.54 47.51
C GLY A 396 8.10 5.13 47.62
N HIS A 397 7.32 4.11 48.00
CA HIS A 397 7.80 2.72 48.15
C HIS A 397 7.35 1.82 46.99
N ILE A 398 7.95 2.03 45.81
CA ILE A 398 7.73 1.21 44.60
C ILE A 398 8.05 -0.26 44.92
N PHE A 399 7.09 -1.16 44.62
CA PHE A 399 7.10 -2.58 45.00
C PHE A 399 7.07 -2.84 46.52
N THR A 400 5.93 -2.54 47.16
CA THR A 400 5.63 -3.00 48.52
C THR A 400 4.62 -4.15 48.49
N ILE A 401 4.87 -5.23 49.24
CA ILE A 401 3.98 -6.40 49.35
C ILE A 401 3.21 -6.33 50.67
N CYS A 402 1.94 -5.96 50.60
CA CYS A 402 1.02 -6.01 51.75
C CYS A 402 0.41 -7.41 51.94
N LEU A 403 0.84 -8.09 53.01
CA LEU A 403 0.29 -9.37 53.48
C LEU A 403 -0.85 -9.11 54.48
N ARG A 404 -1.92 -9.93 54.40
CA ARG A 404 -3.11 -9.82 55.25
C ARG A 404 -2.97 -10.67 56.51
N LEU A 405 -3.11 -10.09 57.69
CA LEU A 405 -3.09 -10.82 58.97
C LEU A 405 -4.50 -11.17 59.45
N TYR A 406 -4.64 -12.36 60.04
CA TYR A 406 -5.86 -12.79 60.71
C TYR A 406 -5.85 -12.38 62.19
N SER A 407 -6.29 -11.15 62.46
CA SER A 407 -6.70 -10.74 63.80
C SER A 407 -8.02 -11.41 64.21
N ARG A 408 -8.27 -11.54 65.52
CA ARG A 408 -9.56 -11.99 66.08
C ARG A 408 -10.56 -10.86 66.32
N CYS A 409 -10.19 -9.62 66.02
CA CYS A 409 -11.03 -8.44 66.17
C CYS A 409 -11.55 -7.98 64.80
N ASP A 410 -12.73 -7.37 64.75
CA ASP A 410 -13.41 -6.97 63.50
C ASP A 410 -12.74 -5.78 62.78
N GLY A 411 -11.58 -6.04 62.17
CA GLY A 411 -10.80 -5.09 61.39
C GLY A 411 -9.78 -5.79 60.49
N GLU A 412 -9.58 -5.26 59.28
CA GLU A 412 -8.59 -5.77 58.32
C GLU A 412 -7.21 -5.18 58.64
N GLU A 413 -6.29 -5.98 59.20
CA GLU A 413 -4.90 -5.57 59.43
C GLU A 413 -3.95 -6.13 58.35
N TYR A 414 -3.06 -5.26 57.85
CA TYR A 414 -2.08 -5.55 56.82
C TYR A 414 -0.67 -5.21 57.31
N ILE A 415 0.31 -6.07 57.01
CA ILE A 415 1.74 -5.74 57.12
C ILE A 415 2.28 -5.59 55.69
N CYS A 416 2.84 -4.42 55.40
CA CYS A 416 3.41 -4.08 54.10
C CYS A 416 4.94 -4.14 54.16
N LEU A 417 5.52 -5.09 53.43
CA LEU A 417 6.97 -5.32 53.34
C LEU A 417 7.53 -4.70 52.06
N ASP A 418 8.52 -3.82 52.16
CA ASP A 418 9.23 -3.31 50.98
C ASP A 418 10.28 -4.31 50.45
N LEU A 419 10.83 -4.06 49.26
CA LEU A 419 11.91 -4.86 48.66
C LEU A 419 13.21 -4.92 49.49
N TYR A 420 13.33 -4.14 50.56
CA TYR A 420 14.46 -4.15 51.51
C TYR A 420 14.12 -4.86 52.82
N GLY A 421 12.95 -5.50 52.93
CA GLY A 421 12.49 -6.23 54.11
C GLY A 421 11.92 -5.36 55.23
N ARG A 422 11.69 -4.06 54.99
CA ARG A 422 11.15 -3.15 56.01
C ARG A 422 9.65 -3.35 56.14
N ALA A 423 9.20 -3.71 57.34
CA ALA A 423 7.78 -3.75 57.66
C ALA A 423 7.23 -2.33 57.92
N THR A 424 6.13 -2.00 57.26
CA THR A 424 5.31 -0.80 57.51
C THR A 424 3.86 -1.19 57.70
N ILE A 425 3.14 -0.44 58.53
CA ILE A 425 1.71 -0.64 58.79
C ILE A 425 0.97 0.60 58.26
N PRO A 426 -0.04 0.45 57.38
CA PRO A 426 -0.87 1.57 56.91
C PRO A 426 -1.53 2.32 58.07
N LYS A 427 -1.64 3.65 57.97
CA LYS A 427 -2.04 4.50 59.10
C LYS A 427 -3.54 4.50 59.42
N ASP A 428 -4.39 4.19 58.45
CA ASP A 428 -5.82 4.54 58.52
C ASP A 428 -6.74 3.42 59.06
N LEU A 429 -6.64 3.18 60.37
CA LEU A 429 -7.75 2.68 61.20
C LEU A 429 -7.74 3.49 62.51
N GLY A 430 -8.75 4.33 62.70
CA GLY A 430 -8.74 5.44 63.68
C GLY A 430 -8.75 5.05 65.16
N ASP A 431 -8.60 6.06 66.03
CA ASP A 431 -8.35 5.95 67.48
C ASP A 431 -9.46 5.32 68.34
N SER A 432 -10.49 4.71 67.74
CA SER A 432 -11.60 4.05 68.44
C SER A 432 -11.38 2.57 68.77
N ALA A 433 -10.18 2.01 68.50
CA ALA A 433 -9.86 0.61 68.80
C ALA A 433 -9.68 0.36 70.32
N PRO A 434 -10.38 -0.62 70.93
CA PRO A 434 -10.28 -0.91 72.36
C PRO A 434 -8.89 -1.46 72.73
N GLY A 435 -8.43 -1.16 73.95
CA GLY A 435 -7.03 -1.29 74.38
C GLY A 435 -6.37 -2.67 74.19
N GLY A 436 -7.13 -3.76 74.14
CA GLY A 436 -6.60 -5.09 73.82
C GLY A 436 -5.99 -5.19 72.42
N CYS A 437 -6.55 -4.48 71.43
CA CYS A 437 -6.03 -4.49 70.05
C CYS A 437 -4.63 -3.88 69.96
N LYS A 438 -4.37 -2.78 70.70
CA LYS A 438 -3.05 -2.13 70.73
C LYS A 438 -1.97 -3.07 71.29
N LYS A 439 -2.32 -3.97 72.21
CA LYS A 439 -1.37 -4.97 72.71
C LYS A 439 -1.10 -6.08 71.68
N CYS A 440 -2.12 -6.71 71.10
CA CYS A 440 -1.91 -7.73 70.05
C CYS A 440 -1.13 -7.18 68.84
N ARG A 441 -1.33 -5.90 68.48
CA ARG A 441 -0.55 -5.25 67.41
C ARG A 441 0.95 -5.17 67.77
N GLN A 442 1.30 -4.80 69.01
CA GLN A 442 2.70 -4.77 69.45
C GLN A 442 3.27 -6.18 69.57
N ASP A 443 2.57 -7.09 70.27
CA ASP A 443 2.97 -8.49 70.46
C ASP A 443 3.23 -9.20 69.10
N THR A 444 2.51 -8.82 68.03
CA THR A 444 2.71 -9.37 66.67
C THR A 444 3.94 -8.79 65.96
N VAL A 445 4.22 -7.49 66.12
CA VAL A 445 5.46 -6.88 65.59
C VAL A 445 6.68 -7.52 66.27
N ASP A 446 6.64 -7.59 67.61
CA ASP A 446 7.71 -8.14 68.43
C ASP A 446 7.96 -9.64 68.16
N LEU A 447 6.95 -10.38 67.67
CA LEU A 447 7.08 -11.78 67.24
C LEU A 447 7.83 -11.95 65.90
N PHE A 448 7.74 -10.98 65.00
CA PHE A 448 8.35 -11.06 63.66
C PHE A 448 9.72 -10.39 63.55
N THR A 449 10.01 -9.34 64.35
CA THR A 449 11.32 -8.67 64.36
C THR A 449 12.52 -9.64 64.50
N PRO A 450 12.52 -10.66 65.40
CA PRO A 450 13.63 -11.60 65.53
C PRO A 450 13.91 -12.46 64.29
N TYR A 451 12.92 -12.63 63.40
CA TYR A 451 13.09 -13.36 62.14
C TYR A 451 13.64 -12.50 61.00
N ILE A 452 13.56 -11.17 61.12
CA ILE A 452 14.07 -10.21 60.13
C ILE A 452 15.56 -9.92 60.40
N ASP A 453 15.92 -9.68 61.66
CA ASP A 453 17.29 -9.33 62.09
C ASP A 453 18.31 -10.49 62.08
N HIS A 454 17.98 -11.63 61.46
CA HIS A 454 18.87 -12.80 61.35
C HIS A 454 19.19 -13.25 59.92
N TYR A 455 18.76 -12.51 58.90
CA TYR A 455 19.24 -12.72 57.52
C TYR A 455 20.50 -11.88 57.23
N PRO A 456 21.68 -12.50 57.03
CA PRO A 456 22.91 -11.76 56.75
C PRO A 456 22.84 -11.06 55.38
N VAL A 457 23.22 -9.78 55.37
CA VAL A 457 23.23 -8.90 54.20
C VAL A 457 24.25 -9.40 53.15
N GLY A 458 23.82 -10.32 52.28
CA GLY A 458 24.75 -10.93 51.33
C GLY A 458 24.19 -11.84 50.23
N LYS A 459 22.91 -12.27 50.27
CA LYS A 459 22.32 -13.11 49.21
C LYS A 459 21.05 -12.50 48.62
N ARG A 460 21.20 -11.86 47.46
CA ARG A 460 20.08 -11.41 46.63
C ARG A 460 19.33 -12.63 46.09
N ILE A 461 18.03 -12.68 46.32
CA ILE A 461 17.09 -13.50 45.55
C ILE A 461 16.65 -12.62 44.36
N ILE A 462 16.53 -13.20 43.16
CA ILE A 462 16.41 -12.53 41.85
C ILE A 462 17.77 -12.02 41.28
N PRO A 463 18.15 -12.35 40.01
CA PRO A 463 19.39 -11.90 39.38
C PRO A 463 19.43 -10.39 39.03
N PRO A 464 20.62 -9.79 38.87
CA PRO A 464 20.79 -8.34 38.70
C PRO A 464 20.59 -7.85 37.24
N LEU A 465 19.44 -8.15 36.62
CA LEU A 465 19.08 -7.69 35.26
C LEU A 465 18.05 -6.54 35.22
N MET A 466 17.50 -6.12 36.37
CA MET A 466 16.41 -5.12 36.47
C MET A 466 16.86 -3.74 36.95
N PHE A 467 18.08 -3.30 36.61
CA PHE A 467 18.58 -1.95 36.92
C PHE A 467 19.18 -1.25 35.70
N LEU A 468 18.31 -0.71 34.84
CA LEU A 468 18.64 0.26 33.80
C LEU A 468 17.68 1.44 33.89
N ASN A 469 18.20 2.67 33.76
CA ASN A 469 17.43 3.90 33.99
C ASN A 469 16.26 4.03 32.99
N GLY A 470 15.03 4.16 33.50
CA GLY A 470 13.80 4.20 32.69
C GLY A 470 13.78 5.30 31.61
N SER A 471 14.45 6.42 31.86
CA SER A 471 14.64 7.52 30.89
C SER A 471 15.31 7.04 29.60
N ASN A 472 16.33 6.18 29.73
CA ASN A 472 17.11 5.68 28.61
C ASN A 472 16.44 4.48 27.93
N ILE A 473 15.55 3.77 28.63
CA ILE A 473 14.74 2.70 28.02
C ILE A 473 13.68 3.31 27.10
N LEU A 474 13.03 4.42 27.48
CA LEU A 474 12.08 5.10 26.59
C LEU A 474 12.78 5.64 25.33
N ALA A 475 13.86 6.41 25.47
CA ALA A 475 14.63 6.89 24.31
C ALA A 475 15.22 5.73 23.48
N GLY A 476 15.76 4.70 24.15
CA GLY A 476 16.35 3.53 23.51
C GLY A 476 15.34 2.71 22.72
N CYS A 477 14.16 2.43 23.28
CA CYS A 477 13.09 1.70 22.58
C CYS A 477 12.52 2.50 21.41
N TRP A 478 12.37 3.83 21.52
CA TRP A 478 11.96 4.67 20.38
C TRP A 478 13.01 4.64 19.24
N LEU A 479 14.30 4.64 19.57
CA LEU A 479 15.37 4.49 18.58
C LEU A 479 15.46 3.06 18.00
N TYR A 480 15.23 2.02 18.81
CA TYR A 480 15.18 0.63 18.33
C TYR A 480 13.97 0.36 17.42
N MET A 481 12.82 0.97 17.68
CA MET A 481 11.62 0.88 16.82
C MET A 481 11.90 1.46 15.42
N LEU A 482 12.71 2.51 15.32
CA LEU A 482 13.16 3.07 14.04
C LEU A 482 14.27 2.23 13.36
N ALA A 483 15.06 1.48 14.13
CA ALA A 483 16.19 0.70 13.62
C ALA A 483 15.81 -0.66 13.02
N PHE A 484 14.77 -1.32 13.54
CA PHE A 484 14.38 -2.67 13.11
C PHE A 484 13.26 -2.72 12.06
N ALA A 485 12.60 -1.59 11.74
CA ALA A 485 11.52 -1.52 10.77
C ALA A 485 11.98 -1.46 9.28
N ARG A 486 13.10 -2.12 8.94
CA ARG A 486 13.54 -2.35 7.56
C ARG A 486 13.33 -3.81 7.15
N ALA A 487 12.08 -4.16 6.84
CA ALA A 487 11.84 -5.28 5.94
C ALA A 487 12.44 -4.94 4.58
N ASP A 488 13.22 -5.85 4.00
CA ASP A 488 13.88 -5.60 2.71
C ASP A 488 12.89 -5.82 1.55
N TYR A 489 12.12 -4.77 1.28
CA TYR A 489 11.17 -4.71 0.17
C TYR A 489 11.84 -4.87 -1.21
N CYS A 490 13.17 -4.75 -1.29
CA CYS A 490 13.95 -4.92 -2.52
C CYS A 490 14.65 -6.28 -2.58
N SER A 491 13.91 -7.35 -2.31
CA SER A 491 14.42 -8.72 -2.35
C SER A 491 13.60 -9.60 -3.31
N PRO A 492 14.22 -10.50 -4.09
CA PRO A 492 13.50 -11.36 -5.05
C PRO A 492 12.39 -12.18 -4.39
N SER A 493 12.65 -12.68 -3.18
CA SER A 493 11.70 -13.48 -2.39
C SER A 493 10.50 -12.68 -1.87
N TYR A 494 10.59 -11.36 -1.77
CA TYR A 494 9.43 -10.51 -1.47
C TYR A 494 8.57 -10.33 -2.72
N LEU A 495 9.20 -10.04 -3.87
CA LEU A 495 8.52 -9.64 -5.10
C LEU A 495 7.93 -10.82 -5.90
N SER A 496 8.54 -12.00 -5.86
CA SER A 496 8.17 -13.16 -6.70
C SER A 496 6.80 -13.78 -6.46
N SER A 497 6.10 -13.39 -5.40
CA SER A 497 4.90 -14.08 -4.91
C SER A 497 3.57 -13.54 -5.48
N THR A 498 3.56 -12.60 -6.44
CA THR A 498 2.31 -11.95 -6.90
C THR A 498 2.39 -11.33 -8.32
N ILE A 499 3.14 -11.94 -9.24
CA ILE A 499 3.21 -11.46 -10.64
C ILE A 499 2.50 -12.47 -11.54
N SER A 500 1.60 -11.98 -12.39
CA SER A 500 0.96 -12.71 -13.47
C SER A 500 1.16 -11.92 -14.76
N ILE A 501 1.73 -12.54 -15.77
CA ILE A 501 1.98 -11.91 -17.08
C ILE A 501 0.75 -12.19 -17.98
N PRO A 502 0.36 -11.26 -18.87
CA PRO A 502 -0.57 -11.53 -19.96
C PRO A 502 -0.17 -12.74 -20.81
N GLU A 503 -1.11 -13.19 -21.66
CA GLU A 503 -0.92 -14.27 -22.66
C GLU A 503 -0.41 -15.62 -22.09
N ASN A 504 -0.46 -15.78 -20.76
CA ASN A 504 0.09 -16.89 -19.96
C ASN A 504 1.63 -16.91 -19.87
N GLY A 505 2.30 -15.77 -20.04
CA GLY A 505 3.75 -15.62 -19.89
C GLY A 505 4.28 -16.20 -18.56
N VAL A 506 5.35 -16.98 -18.67
CA VAL A 506 5.97 -17.72 -17.57
C VAL A 506 7.25 -17.03 -17.14
N ILE A 507 7.31 -16.64 -15.87
CA ILE A 507 8.49 -16.02 -15.26
C ILE A 507 9.56 -17.09 -15.06
N GLU A 508 10.72 -16.86 -15.66
CA GLU A 508 11.91 -17.70 -15.47
C GLU A 508 12.72 -17.22 -14.26
N SER A 509 12.89 -15.91 -14.13
CA SER A 509 13.74 -15.31 -13.09
C SER A 509 13.22 -13.94 -12.64
N ILE A 510 13.51 -13.59 -11.39
CA ILE A 510 13.36 -12.23 -10.86
C ILE A 510 14.63 -11.91 -10.08
N SER A 511 15.28 -10.80 -10.45
CA SER A 511 16.33 -10.18 -9.65
C SER A 511 15.81 -8.90 -9.00
N ALA A 512 16.32 -8.57 -7.81
CA ALA A 512 16.02 -7.32 -7.13
C ALA A 512 17.23 -6.92 -6.28
N SER A 513 17.63 -5.65 -6.34
CA SER A 513 18.77 -5.13 -5.58
C SER A 513 18.63 -3.63 -5.29
N THR A 514 18.97 -3.21 -4.06
CA THR A 514 18.93 -1.78 -3.70
C THR A 514 20.18 -1.09 -4.22
N VAL A 515 19.99 -0.11 -5.10
CA VAL A 515 21.03 0.80 -5.60
C VAL A 515 20.96 2.10 -4.80
N THR A 516 22.11 2.64 -4.38
CA THR A 516 22.18 3.95 -3.71
C THR A 516 23.26 4.84 -4.33
N ASN A 517 23.03 6.15 -4.29
CA ASN A 517 23.89 7.18 -4.85
C ASN A 517 24.21 6.99 -6.35
N TYR A 518 23.29 6.41 -7.13
CA TYR A 518 23.46 6.28 -8.57
C TYR A 518 23.50 7.67 -9.21
N THR A 519 24.64 8.03 -9.78
CA THR A 519 24.88 9.37 -10.33
C THR A 519 24.47 9.39 -11.80
N TYR A 520 23.31 9.98 -12.08
CA TYR A 520 22.73 10.03 -13.44
C TYR A 520 22.99 11.37 -14.16
N SER A 521 23.36 12.41 -13.41
CA SER A 521 23.80 13.70 -13.95
C SER A 521 24.96 14.26 -13.12
N SER A 522 25.64 15.29 -13.63
CA SER A 522 26.89 15.83 -13.08
C SER A 522 26.81 16.41 -11.65
N SER A 523 25.61 16.48 -11.05
CA SER A 523 25.40 16.97 -9.69
C SER A 523 24.25 16.30 -8.92
N GLN A 524 23.58 15.29 -9.50
CA GLN A 524 22.43 14.64 -8.86
C GLN A 524 22.57 13.12 -8.82
N SER A 525 22.23 12.55 -7.67
CA SER A 525 22.21 11.11 -7.43
C SER A 525 20.83 10.65 -6.96
N ILE A 526 20.49 9.41 -7.32
CA ILE A 526 19.24 8.75 -6.94
C ILE A 526 19.52 7.44 -6.19
N ASP A 527 18.61 7.11 -5.26
CA ASP A 527 18.49 5.79 -4.66
C ASP A 527 17.26 5.10 -5.29
N PHE A 528 17.31 3.80 -5.50
CA PHE A 528 16.16 3.00 -5.98
C PHE A 528 16.34 1.51 -5.71
N CYS A 529 15.24 0.76 -5.73
CA CYS A 529 15.28 -0.67 -5.92
C CYS A 529 15.28 -0.97 -7.42
N ASN A 530 16.34 -1.59 -7.92
CA ASN A 530 16.42 -2.12 -9.28
C ASN A 530 15.80 -3.53 -9.29
N VAL A 531 14.83 -3.79 -10.17
CA VAL A 531 14.18 -5.08 -10.33
C VAL A 531 14.17 -5.45 -11.81
N THR A 532 14.66 -6.63 -12.16
CA THR A 532 14.54 -7.18 -13.52
C THR A 532 13.78 -8.50 -13.46
N VAL A 533 12.74 -8.63 -14.30
CA VAL A 533 11.95 -9.85 -14.48
C VAL A 533 12.30 -10.44 -15.85
N THR A 534 12.73 -11.70 -15.88
CA THR A 534 12.93 -12.48 -17.12
C THR A 534 11.74 -13.42 -17.31
N TYR A 535 11.14 -13.45 -18.50
CA TYR A 535 10.00 -14.32 -18.82
C TYR A 535 9.96 -14.77 -20.28
N THR A 536 9.11 -15.77 -20.56
CA THR A 536 8.83 -16.31 -21.90
C THR A 536 7.34 -16.60 -22.08
N HIS A 537 6.82 -16.37 -23.28
CA HIS A 537 5.50 -16.79 -23.72
C HIS A 537 5.49 -18.29 -24.11
N PRO A 538 4.58 -19.13 -23.55
CA PRO A 538 4.59 -20.58 -23.78
C PRO A 538 4.53 -21.01 -25.26
N GLY A 539 5.69 -21.44 -25.78
CA GLY A 539 5.84 -21.91 -27.16
C GLY A 539 6.34 -20.86 -28.16
N TRP A 540 6.68 -19.66 -27.70
CA TRP A 540 7.21 -18.57 -28.54
C TRP A 540 8.73 -18.63 -28.68
N ASN A 541 9.43 -19.14 -27.65
CA ASN A 541 10.90 -19.23 -27.59
C ASN A 541 11.59 -17.85 -27.59
N ASP A 542 10.90 -16.89 -26.97
CA ASP A 542 11.33 -15.56 -26.53
C ASP A 542 12.07 -15.61 -25.17
N THR A 543 12.74 -14.53 -24.80
CA THR A 543 13.28 -14.33 -23.43
C THR A 543 13.33 -12.84 -23.11
N ILE A 544 12.22 -12.32 -22.59
CA ILE A 544 11.98 -10.88 -22.46
C ILE A 544 12.39 -10.41 -21.06
N HIS A 545 13.06 -9.25 -20.98
CA HIS A 545 13.46 -8.60 -19.74
C HIS A 545 12.69 -7.29 -19.51
N ILE A 546 11.86 -7.27 -18.47
CA ILE A 546 11.29 -6.01 -17.95
C ILE A 546 12.19 -5.51 -16.81
N THR A 547 12.83 -4.36 -17.01
CA THR A 547 13.59 -3.67 -15.97
C THR A 547 12.77 -2.53 -15.39
N LEU A 548 12.63 -2.53 -14.06
CA LEU A 548 11.80 -1.61 -13.29
C LEU A 548 12.63 -1.00 -12.15
N TRP A 549 12.73 0.33 -12.13
CA TRP A 549 13.34 1.07 -11.04
C TRP A 549 12.28 1.70 -10.14
N LEU A 550 12.38 1.41 -8.85
CA LEU A 550 11.42 1.82 -7.82
C LEU A 550 12.10 2.79 -6.84
N PRO A 551 11.80 4.11 -6.86
CA PRO A 551 12.33 5.04 -5.87
C PRO A 551 11.90 4.63 -4.44
N PRO A 552 12.67 5.01 -3.39
CA PRO A 552 12.31 4.79 -2.00
C PRO A 552 10.88 5.22 -1.69
N ARG A 553 10.21 4.51 -0.77
CA ARG A 553 8.81 4.76 -0.37
C ARG A 553 8.52 6.20 0.08
N SER A 554 9.54 6.96 0.48
CA SER A 554 9.46 8.39 0.83
C SER A 554 9.40 9.34 -0.38
N ASN A 555 9.90 8.90 -1.53
CA ASN A 555 10.11 9.71 -2.74
C ASN A 555 9.12 9.35 -3.85
N TRP A 556 8.46 8.20 -3.77
CA TRP A 556 7.48 7.78 -4.78
C TRP A 556 6.22 8.67 -4.75
N ASN A 557 5.97 9.35 -5.86
CA ASN A 557 4.85 10.29 -6.03
C ASN A 557 3.49 9.59 -6.21
N GLY A 558 3.47 8.25 -6.32
CA GLY A 558 2.25 7.46 -6.52
C GLY A 558 1.92 7.15 -7.99
N ARG A 559 2.82 7.49 -8.93
CA ARG A 559 2.65 7.30 -10.37
C ARG A 559 3.59 6.22 -10.90
N PHE A 560 3.16 5.54 -11.96
CA PHE A 560 3.96 4.60 -12.75
C PHE A 560 4.27 5.21 -14.13
N GLN A 561 5.46 4.94 -14.68
CA GLN A 561 5.90 5.39 -15.99
C GLN A 561 6.48 4.21 -16.79
N GLY A 562 5.95 3.95 -17.98
CA GLY A 562 6.63 3.15 -19.01
C GLY A 562 7.46 4.05 -19.91
N THR A 563 8.67 3.63 -20.25
CA THR A 563 9.57 4.32 -21.20
C THR A 563 9.79 3.47 -22.45
N GLY A 564 9.81 4.13 -23.60
CA GLY A 564 9.96 3.48 -24.91
C GLY A 564 11.38 3.50 -25.48
N GLY A 565 11.55 2.79 -26.60
CA GLY A 565 12.82 2.63 -27.31
C GLY A 565 13.00 3.46 -28.57
N GLY A 566 14.00 3.12 -29.37
CA GLY A 566 14.39 3.82 -30.59
C GLY A 566 15.02 2.90 -31.64
N GLY A 567 14.84 3.22 -32.93
CA GLY A 567 15.30 2.32 -33.99
C GLY A 567 14.63 0.95 -33.89
N TRP A 568 15.42 -0.12 -33.86
CA TRP A 568 14.97 -1.49 -33.59
C TRP A 568 14.97 -1.90 -32.11
N ALA A 569 15.46 -1.07 -31.18
CA ALA A 569 15.52 -1.41 -29.76
C ALA A 569 14.15 -1.29 -29.07
N GLY A 570 13.85 -2.20 -28.15
CA GLY A 570 12.67 -2.14 -27.27
C GLY A 570 12.74 -0.96 -26.29
N ASP A 571 13.91 -0.72 -25.71
CA ASP A 571 14.23 0.32 -24.72
C ASP A 571 15.15 1.45 -25.26
N SER A 572 15.43 2.44 -24.41
CA SER A 572 16.38 3.54 -24.67
C SER A 572 17.53 3.58 -23.64
N GLY A 573 17.72 2.48 -22.91
CA GLY A 573 18.63 2.34 -21.77
C GLY A 573 18.28 3.19 -20.55
N VAL A 574 19.12 3.05 -19.52
CA VAL A 574 18.92 3.57 -18.15
C VAL A 574 18.71 5.08 -17.97
N GLY A 575 18.80 5.90 -19.02
CA GLY A 575 18.62 7.36 -18.95
C GLY A 575 17.18 7.75 -18.58
N PRO A 576 16.18 7.47 -19.43
CA PRO A 576 14.76 7.64 -19.11
C PRO A 576 14.30 6.96 -17.80
N LEU A 577 14.88 5.81 -17.41
CA LEU A 577 14.63 5.23 -16.08
C LEU A 577 15.08 6.18 -14.96
N ALA A 578 16.32 6.69 -15.04
CA ALA A 578 16.87 7.58 -14.02
C ALA A 578 16.08 8.89 -13.91
N GLU A 579 15.64 9.47 -15.03
CA GLU A 579 14.84 10.71 -15.06
C GLU A 579 13.45 10.51 -14.44
N GLY A 580 12.78 9.39 -14.74
CA GLY A 580 11.50 9.03 -14.11
C GLY A 580 11.62 8.82 -12.61
N VAL A 581 12.65 8.08 -12.16
CA VAL A 581 12.94 7.84 -10.74
C VAL A 581 13.30 9.13 -10.00
N ALA A 582 14.11 10.00 -10.59
CA ALA A 582 14.43 11.32 -10.04
C ALA A 582 13.18 12.20 -9.90
N SER A 583 12.23 12.06 -10.82
CA SER A 583 10.91 12.71 -10.79
C SER A 583 9.89 12.00 -9.86
N GLY A 584 10.32 10.94 -9.15
CA GLY A 584 9.54 10.20 -8.16
C GLY A 584 8.59 9.14 -8.72
N TYR A 585 8.69 8.77 -10.00
CA TYR A 585 7.89 7.71 -10.62
C TYR A 585 8.51 6.33 -10.38
N SER A 586 7.70 5.29 -10.27
CA SER A 586 8.20 3.93 -10.55
C SER A 586 8.27 3.75 -12.06
N THR A 587 9.46 3.48 -12.58
CA THR A 587 9.74 3.63 -14.03
C THR A 587 10.24 2.31 -14.62
N ALA A 588 9.69 1.89 -15.75
CA ALA A 588 10.00 0.61 -16.39
C ALA A 588 10.28 0.70 -17.89
N GLU A 589 11.20 -0.13 -18.36
CA GLU A 589 11.55 -0.39 -19.76
C GLU A 589 11.58 -1.90 -20.04
N THR A 590 11.60 -2.28 -21.33
CA THR A 590 11.69 -3.68 -21.77
C THR A 590 12.55 -3.78 -23.03
N ASP A 591 13.40 -4.81 -23.08
CA ASP A 591 14.22 -5.13 -24.25
C ASP A 591 13.40 -5.71 -25.42
N THR A 592 12.14 -6.08 -25.16
CA THR A 592 11.26 -6.87 -26.05
C THR A 592 11.85 -8.22 -26.49
N GLY A 593 12.82 -8.75 -25.74
CA GLY A 593 13.43 -10.06 -25.94
C GLY A 593 14.62 -10.12 -26.90
N HIS A 594 15.20 -8.98 -27.29
CA HIS A 594 16.39 -8.93 -28.15
C HIS A 594 17.39 -7.84 -27.75
N ASP A 595 18.63 -7.94 -28.24
CA ASP A 595 19.68 -6.93 -27.99
C ASP A 595 19.26 -5.55 -28.53
N PRO A 596 19.46 -4.45 -27.78
CA PRO A 596 18.99 -3.10 -28.15
C PRO A 596 19.85 -2.42 -29.23
N ASP A 597 20.00 -3.06 -30.39
CA ASP A 597 20.59 -2.44 -31.58
C ASP A 597 19.60 -1.44 -32.19
N LEU A 598 20.06 -0.21 -32.44
CA LEU A 598 19.22 0.87 -32.99
C LEU A 598 19.09 0.80 -34.52
N THR A 599 19.83 -0.09 -35.20
CA THR A 599 20.14 -0.01 -36.63
C THR A 599 19.85 -1.28 -37.43
N THR A 600 19.92 -2.46 -36.82
CA THR A 600 19.65 -3.75 -37.49
C THR A 600 18.87 -4.72 -36.62
N SER A 601 18.06 -5.57 -37.26
CA SER A 601 17.35 -6.69 -36.65
C SER A 601 18.04 -8.05 -36.84
N THR A 602 19.24 -8.05 -37.45
CA THR A 602 19.99 -9.27 -37.85
C THR A 602 20.27 -10.28 -36.74
N SER A 603 20.33 -9.86 -35.47
CA SER A 603 20.53 -10.77 -34.33
C SER A 603 19.29 -11.59 -33.94
N TRP A 604 18.09 -11.18 -34.37
CA TRP A 604 16.84 -11.72 -33.83
C TRP A 604 15.72 -11.97 -34.86
N TYR A 605 15.83 -11.45 -36.10
CA TYR A 605 14.79 -11.60 -37.14
C TYR A 605 14.50 -13.04 -37.57
N LEU A 606 15.42 -13.99 -37.31
CA LEU A 606 15.22 -15.42 -37.58
C LEU A 606 15.20 -16.25 -36.29
N THR A 607 14.37 -17.28 -36.27
CA THR A 607 14.47 -18.38 -35.28
C THR A 607 15.70 -19.26 -35.56
N ALA A 608 16.05 -20.13 -34.61
CA ALA A 608 17.16 -21.08 -34.76
C ALA A 608 17.02 -22.04 -35.96
N GLU A 609 15.80 -22.20 -36.51
CA GLU A 609 15.51 -22.99 -37.70
C GLU A 609 15.67 -22.22 -39.03
N GLY A 610 16.04 -20.93 -38.99
CA GLY A 610 16.17 -20.09 -40.18
C GLY A 610 14.81 -19.71 -40.80
N LYS A 611 13.91 -19.16 -39.98
CA LYS A 611 12.60 -18.62 -40.40
C LYS A 611 12.32 -17.30 -39.70
N LEU A 612 11.59 -16.40 -40.34
CA LEU A 612 11.14 -15.14 -39.74
C LEU A 612 10.52 -15.33 -38.34
N ASN A 613 11.07 -14.61 -37.37
CA ASN A 613 10.75 -14.72 -35.94
C ASN A 613 9.52 -13.87 -35.59
N ILE A 614 8.37 -14.27 -36.13
CA ILE A 614 7.09 -13.56 -35.95
C ILE A 614 6.70 -13.37 -34.46
N PRO A 615 6.88 -14.34 -33.54
CA PRO A 615 6.55 -14.13 -32.12
C PRO A 615 7.30 -12.92 -31.52
N LEU A 616 8.63 -12.91 -31.65
CA LEU A 616 9.46 -11.82 -31.14
C LEU A 616 9.19 -10.48 -31.87
N PHE A 617 8.75 -10.55 -33.13
CA PHE A 617 8.27 -9.38 -33.86
C PHE A 617 6.92 -8.85 -33.35
N GLU A 618 6.03 -9.70 -32.83
CA GLU A 618 4.78 -9.29 -32.17
C GLU A 618 5.03 -8.70 -30.77
N ASP A 619 6.04 -9.20 -30.06
CA ASP A 619 6.58 -8.59 -28.83
C ASP A 619 7.14 -7.19 -29.08
N TYR A 620 8.07 -7.06 -30.03
CA TYR A 620 8.60 -5.76 -30.48
C TYR A 620 7.50 -4.84 -31.04
N ALA A 621 6.48 -5.40 -31.70
CA ALA A 621 5.38 -4.61 -32.22
C ALA A 621 4.49 -4.05 -31.10
N SER A 622 3.98 -4.87 -30.17
CA SER A 622 3.08 -4.35 -29.12
C SER A 622 2.96 -5.13 -27.80
N ILE A 623 3.23 -6.44 -27.74
CA ILE A 623 2.84 -7.28 -26.59
C ILE A 623 3.66 -6.96 -25.33
N ALA A 624 4.99 -7.01 -25.44
CA ALA A 624 5.91 -6.80 -24.32
C ALA A 624 5.75 -5.44 -23.59
N TYR A 625 5.26 -4.39 -24.27
CA TYR A 625 4.97 -3.09 -23.62
C TYR A 625 3.68 -3.09 -22.80
N ASN A 626 2.70 -3.93 -23.16
CA ASN A 626 1.52 -4.19 -22.33
C ASN A 626 1.90 -5.04 -21.11
N ASP A 627 2.79 -6.02 -21.28
CA ASP A 627 3.31 -6.82 -20.17
C ASP A 627 4.10 -5.96 -19.18
N LEU A 628 4.98 -5.09 -19.67
CA LEU A 628 5.63 -4.02 -18.91
C LEU A 628 4.60 -3.20 -18.10
N ALA A 629 3.48 -2.83 -18.73
CA ALA A 629 2.43 -2.05 -18.07
C ALA A 629 1.70 -2.84 -16.96
N VAL A 630 1.54 -4.15 -17.12
CA VAL A 630 0.90 -5.04 -16.12
C VAL A 630 1.90 -5.37 -15.00
N VAL A 631 3.06 -5.91 -15.34
CA VAL A 631 4.13 -6.32 -14.41
C VAL A 631 4.65 -5.13 -13.61
N GLY A 632 4.90 -3.99 -14.25
CA GLY A 632 5.38 -2.77 -13.59
C GLY A 632 4.37 -2.21 -12.57
N LYS A 633 3.06 -2.27 -12.85
CA LYS A 633 2.00 -1.91 -11.89
C LYS A 633 1.88 -2.91 -10.75
N LEU A 634 1.93 -4.22 -11.03
CA LEU A 634 1.89 -5.28 -10.01
C LEU A 634 3.09 -5.21 -9.06
N LEU A 635 4.30 -5.02 -9.59
CA LEU A 635 5.51 -4.82 -8.80
C LEU A 635 5.48 -3.51 -8.01
N SER A 636 5.01 -2.40 -8.59
CA SER A 636 4.79 -1.16 -7.85
C SER A 636 3.82 -1.38 -6.68
N LYS A 637 2.67 -2.03 -6.92
CA LYS A 637 1.71 -2.41 -5.87
C LYS A 637 2.35 -3.22 -4.76
N LYS A 638 3.17 -4.21 -5.11
CA LYS A 638 3.89 -5.08 -4.17
C LYS A 638 4.93 -4.31 -3.36
N TYR A 639 5.75 -3.49 -4.01
CA TYR A 639 6.84 -2.74 -3.38
C TYR A 639 6.34 -1.60 -2.48
N TYR A 640 5.26 -0.90 -2.85
CA TYR A 640 4.73 0.24 -2.09
C TYR A 640 3.55 -0.10 -1.17
N GLY A 641 2.90 -1.26 -1.33
CA GLY A 641 1.69 -1.64 -0.59
C GLY A 641 0.40 -0.97 -1.06
N LYS A 642 0.46 -0.17 -2.14
CA LYS A 642 -0.69 0.48 -2.80
C LYS A 642 -0.44 0.52 -4.31
N GLU A 643 -1.50 0.45 -5.11
CA GLU A 643 -1.40 0.57 -6.57
C GLU A 643 -0.95 1.99 -6.98
N PRO A 644 -0.30 2.15 -8.15
CA PRO A 644 -0.13 3.46 -8.78
C PRO A 644 -1.50 4.09 -9.03
N VAL A 645 -1.66 5.35 -8.63
CA VAL A 645 -2.91 6.11 -8.82
C VAL A 645 -3.10 6.49 -10.29
N TYR A 646 -1.97 6.77 -10.96
CA TYR A 646 -1.91 7.09 -12.38
C TYR A 646 -0.73 6.34 -13.03
N SER A 647 -0.86 6.09 -14.33
CA SER A 647 0.13 5.41 -15.16
C SER A 647 0.36 6.17 -16.47
N TYR A 648 1.61 6.38 -16.83
CA TYR A 648 2.02 7.19 -17.97
C TYR A 648 2.96 6.46 -18.93
N TRP A 649 2.86 6.77 -20.22
CA TRP A 649 3.87 6.38 -21.23
C TRP A 649 4.69 7.58 -21.66
N ASN A 650 6.01 7.39 -21.80
CA ASN A 650 6.96 8.39 -22.23
C ASN A 650 7.85 7.83 -23.37
N GLY A 651 7.65 8.30 -24.61
CA GLY A 651 8.49 7.90 -25.73
C GLY A 651 8.46 8.86 -26.92
N CYS A 652 9.52 8.78 -27.75
CA CYS A 652 9.62 9.45 -29.04
C CYS A 652 10.14 8.48 -30.10
N SER A 653 9.97 8.73 -31.40
CA SER A 653 10.40 7.82 -32.47
C SER A 653 9.68 6.46 -32.39
N THR A 654 10.41 5.34 -32.30
CA THR A 654 9.86 4.02 -31.95
C THR A 654 9.07 4.08 -30.62
N GLY A 655 9.56 4.77 -29.60
CA GLY A 655 8.84 5.06 -28.36
C GLY A 655 7.52 5.82 -28.55
N GLY A 656 7.42 6.66 -29.59
CA GLY A 656 6.18 7.32 -29.98
C GLY A 656 5.20 6.35 -30.65
N ARG A 657 5.70 5.42 -31.48
CA ARG A 657 4.92 4.32 -32.07
C ARG A 657 4.38 3.38 -30.99
N GLN A 658 5.23 2.92 -30.08
CA GLN A 658 4.90 2.08 -28.93
C GLN A 658 3.78 2.72 -28.10
N GLY A 659 3.88 4.01 -27.78
CA GLY A 659 2.83 4.77 -27.10
C GLY A 659 1.50 4.81 -27.86
N LEU A 660 1.51 5.04 -29.17
CA LEU A 660 0.28 5.09 -29.96
C LEU A 660 -0.35 3.71 -30.18
N VAL A 661 0.42 2.62 -30.31
CA VAL A 661 -0.16 1.26 -30.41
C VAL A 661 -0.71 0.77 -29.07
N LEU A 662 -0.12 1.16 -27.94
CA LEU A 662 -0.69 0.95 -26.61
C LEU A 662 -2.09 1.61 -26.49
N ALA A 663 -2.28 2.82 -27.03
CA ALA A 663 -3.60 3.45 -27.07
C ALA A 663 -4.62 2.72 -27.96
N GLN A 664 -4.16 2.05 -29.02
CA GLN A 664 -5.01 1.33 -29.97
C GLN A 664 -5.43 -0.05 -29.45
N ASN A 665 -4.46 -0.83 -28.95
CA ASN A 665 -4.64 -2.24 -28.61
C ASN A 665 -4.93 -2.46 -27.11
N TYR A 666 -4.33 -1.65 -26.25
CA TYR A 666 -4.34 -1.85 -24.79
C TYR A 666 -4.84 -0.59 -24.05
N PRO A 667 -6.11 -0.17 -24.27
CA PRO A 667 -6.61 1.16 -23.92
C PRO A 667 -6.64 1.49 -22.41
N THR A 668 -6.37 0.52 -21.53
CA THR A 668 -6.26 0.69 -20.06
C THR A 668 -4.83 0.55 -19.53
N ALA A 669 -3.84 0.31 -20.41
CA ALA A 669 -2.44 0.18 -20.04
C ALA A 669 -1.86 1.49 -19.46
N PHE A 670 -2.30 2.65 -19.95
CA PHE A 670 -1.83 3.96 -19.48
C PHE A 670 -2.97 4.99 -19.44
N ASN A 671 -2.97 5.85 -18.42
CA ASN A 671 -3.92 6.97 -18.28
C ASN A 671 -3.47 8.18 -19.12
N GLY A 672 -2.17 8.35 -19.31
CA GLY A 672 -1.58 9.42 -20.10
C GLY A 672 -0.47 8.91 -21.00
N ILE A 673 -0.41 9.36 -22.25
CA ILE A 673 0.58 8.95 -23.24
C ILE A 673 1.22 10.20 -23.85
N TYR A 674 2.54 10.29 -23.75
CA TYR A 674 3.36 11.20 -24.53
C TYR A 674 3.94 10.45 -25.74
N ALA A 675 3.78 11.02 -26.93
CA ALA A 675 4.30 10.45 -28.18
C ALA A 675 4.94 11.54 -29.06
N GLY A 676 6.27 11.69 -28.98
CA GLY A 676 7.02 12.54 -29.92
C GLY A 676 7.33 11.81 -31.23
N SER A 677 7.35 12.53 -32.37
CA SER A 677 7.69 12.05 -33.73
C SER A 677 7.46 10.54 -33.95
N PRO A 678 6.21 10.03 -33.88
CA PRO A 678 5.96 8.60 -33.74
C PRO A 678 6.13 7.82 -35.05
N ALA A 679 6.85 6.69 -34.99
CA ALA A 679 7.11 5.77 -36.11
C ALA A 679 5.91 4.89 -36.52
N ILE A 680 4.72 5.49 -36.63
CA ILE A 680 3.47 4.83 -37.03
C ILE A 680 3.33 4.73 -38.55
N ASN A 681 2.52 3.76 -39.02
CA ASN A 681 2.50 3.29 -40.41
C ASN A 681 3.88 2.68 -40.77
N PHE A 682 4.38 1.80 -39.90
CA PHE A 682 5.76 1.30 -39.97
C PHE A 682 6.08 0.58 -41.29
N PRO A 683 5.24 -0.28 -41.87
CA PRO A 683 5.53 -0.92 -43.16
C PRO A 683 5.68 0.09 -44.32
N GLN A 684 4.87 1.16 -44.32
CA GLN A 684 4.95 2.24 -45.30
C GLN A 684 6.20 3.10 -45.06
N LEU A 685 6.46 3.46 -43.79
CA LEU A 685 7.58 4.30 -43.37
C LEU A 685 8.93 3.65 -43.66
N SER A 686 9.13 2.39 -43.26
CA SER A 686 10.41 1.71 -43.32
C SER A 686 10.86 1.41 -44.75
N VAL A 687 9.94 1.19 -45.70
CA VAL A 687 10.30 1.17 -47.14
C VAL A 687 10.53 2.59 -47.68
N ALA A 688 9.78 3.59 -47.20
CA ALA A 688 9.89 4.97 -47.67
C ALA A 688 11.19 5.70 -47.25
N VAL A 689 11.79 5.39 -46.09
CA VAL A 689 13.09 5.98 -45.67
C VAL A 689 14.27 5.50 -46.52
N TYR A 690 14.06 4.52 -47.42
CA TYR A 690 15.05 4.17 -48.45
C TYR A 690 14.86 4.96 -49.77
N TRP A 691 13.77 5.71 -49.93
CA TRP A 691 13.41 6.36 -51.19
C TRP A 691 14.46 7.33 -51.76
N PRO A 692 15.12 8.22 -50.98
CA PRO A 692 16.16 9.10 -51.52
C PRO A 692 17.37 8.31 -52.05
N GLN A 693 17.68 7.20 -51.39
CA GLN A 693 18.83 6.35 -51.67
C GLN A 693 18.56 5.51 -52.93
N PHE A 694 17.36 4.92 -53.04
CA PHE A 694 16.82 4.37 -54.29
C PHE A 694 16.85 5.38 -55.45
N ALA A 695 16.52 6.66 -55.20
CA ALA A 695 16.57 7.71 -56.21
C ALA A 695 18.01 8.05 -56.66
N MET A 696 18.96 8.14 -55.74
CA MET A 696 20.39 8.29 -56.05
C MET A 696 20.93 7.12 -56.88
N ASN A 697 20.62 5.89 -56.46
CA ASN A 697 21.02 4.67 -57.15
C ASN A 697 20.44 4.59 -58.56
N SER A 698 19.15 4.88 -58.73
CA SER A 698 18.45 4.91 -60.02
C SER A 698 19.03 5.94 -61.01
N LEU A 699 19.64 7.02 -60.50
CA LEU A 699 20.32 8.06 -61.29
C LEU A 699 21.84 7.84 -61.38
N ASN A 700 22.38 6.88 -60.63
CA ASN A 700 23.81 6.68 -60.36
C ASN A 700 24.54 8.00 -60.03
N HIS A 701 23.94 8.83 -59.17
CA HIS A 701 24.47 10.13 -58.79
C HIS A 701 24.27 10.39 -57.29
N TYR A 702 25.31 10.89 -56.63
CA TYR A 702 25.40 11.00 -55.17
C TYR A 702 25.87 12.40 -54.78
N PRO A 703 24.95 13.33 -54.44
CA PRO A 703 25.30 14.70 -54.09
C PRO A 703 26.16 14.74 -52.83
N PRO A 704 27.29 15.48 -52.80
CA PRO A 704 28.09 15.63 -51.60
C PRO A 704 27.35 16.47 -50.55
N SER A 705 27.62 16.23 -49.27
CA SER A 705 26.88 16.81 -48.14
C SER A 705 26.70 18.32 -48.19
N CYS A 706 27.75 19.05 -48.55
CA CYS A 706 27.76 20.50 -48.76
C CYS A 706 26.72 21.02 -49.78
N VAL A 707 26.35 20.20 -50.79
CA VAL A 707 25.32 20.54 -51.77
C VAL A 707 23.94 20.33 -51.15
N LEU A 708 23.73 19.25 -50.40
CA LEU A 708 22.50 18.99 -49.64
C LEU A 708 22.25 20.06 -48.57
N ASP A 709 23.31 20.51 -47.87
CA ASP A 709 23.27 21.67 -46.97
C ASP A 709 22.84 22.93 -47.74
N TYR A 710 23.46 23.22 -48.90
CA TYR A 710 23.11 24.40 -49.71
C TYR A 710 21.66 24.39 -50.20
N PHE A 711 21.09 23.23 -50.56
CA PHE A 711 19.67 23.10 -50.86
C PHE A 711 18.78 23.40 -49.64
N THR A 712 19.19 22.91 -48.45
CA THR A 712 18.47 23.11 -47.18
C THR A 712 18.49 24.57 -46.74
N ASP A 713 19.66 25.22 -46.81
CA ASP A 713 19.84 26.66 -46.56
C ASP A 713 19.04 27.51 -47.54
N ALA A 714 19.09 27.18 -48.84
CA ALA A 714 18.42 27.97 -49.88
C ALA A 714 16.90 27.91 -49.78
N VAL A 715 16.32 26.74 -49.49
CA VAL A 715 14.85 26.64 -49.29
C VAL A 715 14.43 27.31 -47.98
N THR A 716 15.23 27.19 -46.92
CA THR A 716 14.98 27.88 -45.66
C THR A 716 14.99 29.40 -45.88
N ALA A 717 16.06 29.96 -46.43
CA ALA A 717 16.18 31.39 -46.70
C ALA A 717 15.10 31.96 -47.65
N ALA A 718 14.49 31.12 -48.49
CA ALA A 718 13.41 31.48 -49.40
C ALA A 718 12.00 31.37 -48.78
N CYS A 719 11.82 30.54 -47.74
CA CYS A 719 10.52 30.25 -47.13
C CYS A 719 10.34 30.71 -45.67
N ASP A 720 11.41 31.18 -45.02
CA ASP A 720 11.49 31.81 -43.70
C ASP A 720 10.42 32.93 -43.52
N ASP A 721 10.51 34.00 -44.31
CA ASP A 721 9.65 35.21 -44.19
C ASP A 721 8.16 34.99 -44.57
N LEU A 722 7.73 33.76 -44.86
CA LEU A 722 6.36 33.44 -45.29
C LEU A 722 5.33 33.40 -44.15
N ASP A 723 5.76 33.26 -42.91
CA ASP A 723 4.92 33.46 -41.71
C ASP A 723 5.03 34.89 -41.13
N GLY A 724 5.75 35.78 -41.83
CA GLY A 724 5.95 37.17 -41.41
C GLY A 724 7.01 37.37 -40.33
N VAL A 725 7.81 36.33 -40.04
CA VAL A 725 8.99 36.37 -39.18
C VAL A 725 10.20 35.87 -39.97
N LYS A 726 11.37 36.43 -39.69
CA LYS A 726 12.63 36.00 -40.28
C LYS A 726 13.59 35.54 -39.19
N ASP A 727 13.53 34.26 -38.82
CA ASP A 727 14.29 33.66 -37.72
C ASP A 727 15.01 32.35 -38.06
N GLY A 728 14.96 31.90 -39.32
CA GLY A 728 15.60 30.68 -39.81
C GLY A 728 14.74 29.43 -39.69
N VAL A 729 13.41 29.58 -39.55
CA VAL A 729 12.43 28.50 -39.41
C VAL A 729 11.32 28.64 -40.44
N ILE A 730 11.05 27.58 -41.20
CA ILE A 730 9.86 27.54 -42.08
C ILE A 730 8.65 27.12 -41.22
N ALA A 731 7.89 28.07 -40.65
CA ALA A 731 6.64 27.74 -39.97
C ALA A 731 5.44 27.74 -40.93
N ALA A 732 5.41 28.67 -41.90
CA ALA A 732 4.45 28.68 -43.01
C ALA A 732 4.71 27.63 -44.10
N LEU A 733 5.10 26.40 -43.73
CA LEU A 733 5.46 25.33 -44.67
C LEU A 733 4.45 25.09 -45.82
N PRO A 734 3.10 25.14 -45.63
CA PRO A 734 2.16 24.99 -46.75
C PRO A 734 2.21 26.10 -47.80
N LEU A 735 2.83 27.26 -47.50
CA LEU A 735 3.06 28.36 -48.44
C LEU A 735 4.43 28.27 -49.14
N CYS A 736 5.32 27.39 -48.66
CA CYS A 736 6.64 27.20 -49.24
C CYS A 736 6.52 26.50 -50.60
N HIS A 737 6.72 27.26 -51.68
CA HIS A 737 6.65 26.79 -53.06
C HIS A 737 8.01 26.92 -53.75
N PHE A 738 9.04 26.39 -53.09
CA PHE A 738 10.40 26.39 -53.59
C PHE A 738 10.64 25.26 -54.60
N ASP A 739 11.37 25.55 -55.67
CA ASP A 739 11.74 24.60 -56.71
C ASP A 739 13.26 24.37 -56.69
N ALA A 740 13.66 23.12 -56.43
CA ALA A 740 15.06 22.69 -56.41
C ALA A 740 15.79 22.98 -57.73
N TYR A 741 15.10 22.88 -58.87
CA TYR A 741 15.72 23.10 -60.19
C TYR A 741 16.19 24.55 -60.40
N THR A 742 15.75 25.51 -59.57
CA THR A 742 16.24 26.90 -59.59
C THR A 742 17.69 27.07 -59.12
N LEU A 743 18.28 26.04 -58.48
CA LEU A 743 19.67 26.04 -58.02
C LEU A 743 20.65 25.38 -59.01
N VAL A 744 20.17 24.80 -60.12
CA VAL A 744 21.04 24.19 -61.14
C VAL A 744 21.95 25.25 -61.77
N ASN A 745 23.21 24.88 -62.02
CA ASN A 745 24.33 25.76 -62.41
C ASN A 745 24.80 26.77 -61.32
N ARG A 746 24.31 26.70 -60.08
CA ARG A 746 24.95 27.40 -58.95
C ARG A 746 26.24 26.71 -58.53
N THR A 747 27.15 27.45 -57.93
CA THR A 747 28.45 26.94 -57.47
C THR A 747 28.51 26.95 -55.94
N VAL A 748 28.85 25.81 -55.36
CA VAL A 748 29.03 25.56 -53.92
C VAL A 748 30.50 25.29 -53.64
N ILE A 749 31.02 25.73 -52.49
CA ILE A 749 32.41 25.48 -52.07
C ILE A 749 32.43 24.37 -51.02
N CYS A 750 32.95 23.21 -51.40
CA CYS A 750 32.97 21.99 -50.61
C CYS A 750 34.42 21.68 -50.22
N ASN A 751 34.81 21.91 -48.96
CA ASN A 751 36.19 21.76 -48.47
C ASN A 751 37.25 22.45 -49.35
N GLY A 752 36.92 23.63 -49.89
CA GLY A 752 37.78 24.41 -50.79
C GLY A 752 37.70 24.01 -52.26
N THR A 753 37.03 22.91 -52.62
CA THR A 753 36.74 22.52 -54.00
C THR A 753 35.46 23.21 -54.49
N SER A 754 35.49 23.75 -55.71
CA SER A 754 34.32 24.34 -56.37
C SER A 754 33.49 23.24 -57.04
N ILE A 755 32.25 23.03 -56.59
CA ILE A 755 31.29 22.09 -57.18
C ILE A 755 30.12 22.87 -57.80
N THR A 756 29.66 22.47 -58.98
CA THR A 756 28.49 23.07 -59.65
C THR A 756 27.29 22.14 -59.51
N ILE A 757 26.16 22.67 -59.03
CA ILE A 757 24.91 21.93 -58.87
C ILE A 757 24.37 21.51 -60.23
N THR A 758 24.11 20.21 -60.37
CA THR A 758 23.57 19.55 -61.57
C THR A 758 22.06 19.40 -61.50
N GLU A 759 21.44 19.06 -62.63
CA GLU A 759 20.02 18.70 -62.71
C GLU A 759 19.70 17.43 -61.90
N GLN A 760 20.66 16.51 -61.77
CA GLN A 760 20.51 15.28 -60.97
C GLN A 760 20.50 15.57 -59.47
N ASP A 761 21.35 16.50 -58.99
CA ASP A 761 21.30 16.96 -57.59
C ASP A 761 19.91 17.52 -57.24
N ALA A 762 19.36 18.37 -58.12
CA ALA A 762 18.02 18.94 -57.95
C ALA A 762 16.91 17.88 -58.01
N GLU A 763 17.01 16.87 -58.89
CA GLU A 763 16.04 15.77 -58.98
C GLU A 763 16.02 14.91 -57.72
N ILE A 764 17.19 14.63 -57.12
CA ILE A 764 17.30 13.84 -55.89
C ILE A 764 16.68 14.59 -54.70
N VAL A 765 16.96 15.88 -54.57
CA VAL A 765 16.37 16.74 -53.55
C VAL A 765 14.84 16.87 -53.74
N TYR A 766 14.39 17.08 -54.98
CA TYR A 766 12.97 17.10 -55.32
C TYR A 766 12.27 15.78 -54.97
N LYS A 767 12.87 14.63 -55.27
CA LYS A 767 12.32 13.31 -54.91
C LYS A 767 12.30 13.07 -53.40
N SER A 768 13.30 13.57 -52.67
CA SER A 768 13.36 13.50 -51.20
C SER A 768 12.21 14.28 -50.57
N TRP A 769 11.93 15.51 -51.04
CA TRP A 769 10.78 16.29 -50.59
C TRP A 769 9.42 15.75 -51.07
N GLN A 770 9.36 15.18 -52.27
CA GLN A 770 8.15 14.59 -52.82
C GLN A 770 7.74 13.30 -52.06
N GLY A 771 8.70 12.47 -51.67
CA GLY A 771 8.49 11.15 -51.09
C GLY A 771 8.14 10.06 -52.10
N ALA A 772 8.01 8.83 -51.62
CA ALA A 772 7.87 7.63 -52.45
C ALA A 772 6.71 7.69 -53.47
N ARG A 773 7.00 7.30 -54.72
CA ARG A 773 6.04 7.21 -55.84
C ARG A 773 6.18 5.91 -56.62
N ARG A 774 5.09 5.45 -57.23
CA ARG A 774 5.12 4.41 -58.28
C ARG A 774 5.63 4.99 -59.62
N PRO A 775 5.99 4.14 -60.61
CA PRO A 775 6.38 4.57 -61.96
C PRO A 775 5.32 5.40 -62.73
N ASP A 776 4.05 5.35 -62.34
CA ASP A 776 2.96 6.18 -62.91
C ASP A 776 2.83 7.55 -62.22
N GLY A 777 3.70 7.87 -61.27
CA GLY A 777 3.64 9.08 -60.45
C GLY A 777 2.63 9.03 -59.30
N SER A 778 1.92 7.91 -59.09
CA SER A 778 0.96 7.79 -57.98
C SER A 778 1.65 7.72 -56.62
N PHE A 779 0.97 8.29 -55.60
CA PHE A 779 1.47 8.40 -54.24
C PHE A 779 1.66 7.02 -53.57
N LEU A 780 2.80 6.83 -52.91
CA LEU A 780 3.04 5.73 -51.96
C LEU A 780 3.19 6.28 -50.54
N TRP A 781 4.14 7.20 -50.31
CA TRP A 781 4.38 7.81 -49.00
C TRP A 781 4.87 9.26 -49.08
N TYR A 782 4.87 9.92 -47.92
CA TYR A 782 5.38 11.28 -47.72
C TYR A 782 6.92 11.30 -47.72
N GLY A 783 7.51 12.41 -48.14
CA GLY A 783 8.94 12.68 -48.01
C GLY A 783 9.23 13.57 -46.80
N VAL A 784 10.52 13.78 -46.50
CA VAL A 784 10.93 14.81 -45.52
C VAL A 784 10.56 16.20 -46.03
N ASN A 785 10.23 17.14 -45.14
CA ASN A 785 9.76 18.45 -45.59
C ASN A 785 10.93 19.31 -46.11
N PRO A 786 10.67 20.29 -46.99
CA PRO A 786 11.58 21.41 -47.19
C PRO A 786 12.02 22.02 -45.86
N GLY A 787 13.33 22.21 -45.66
CA GLY A 787 13.93 22.63 -44.40
C GLY A 787 14.32 21.50 -43.42
N SER A 788 13.93 20.24 -43.67
CA SER A 788 14.52 19.09 -42.99
C SER A 788 15.99 18.90 -43.39
N ASN A 789 16.82 18.39 -42.47
CA ASN A 789 18.23 18.12 -42.73
C ASN A 789 18.43 16.96 -43.72
N LEU A 790 18.70 17.28 -44.98
CA LEU A 790 18.87 16.31 -46.07
C LEU A 790 20.11 15.41 -45.89
N ASN A 791 21.07 15.76 -45.05
CA ASN A 791 22.29 14.96 -44.82
C ASN A 791 22.06 13.68 -43.99
N VAL A 792 20.81 13.37 -43.62
CA VAL A 792 20.44 12.12 -42.93
C VAL A 792 19.63 11.20 -43.84
N ASP A 793 18.45 11.62 -44.32
CA ASP A 793 17.58 10.86 -45.22
C ASP A 793 18.25 10.66 -46.62
N THR A 794 18.69 11.76 -47.23
CA THR A 794 19.46 11.80 -48.49
C THR A 794 20.98 11.67 -48.25
N GLY A 795 21.41 11.18 -47.08
CA GLY A 795 22.81 11.19 -46.67
C GLY A 795 23.76 10.47 -47.64
N THR A 796 24.97 11.02 -47.81
CA THR A 796 26.06 10.46 -48.62
C THR A 796 27.39 10.46 -47.86
N THR A 797 28.29 9.54 -48.21
CA THR A 797 29.66 9.49 -47.70
C THR A 797 30.65 9.62 -48.85
N CYS A 798 31.59 10.57 -48.74
CA CYS A 798 32.58 10.86 -49.78
C CYS A 798 33.99 10.38 -49.38
N THR A 799 34.67 9.64 -50.27
CA THR A 799 35.97 9.01 -49.99
C THR A 799 37.06 9.54 -50.92
N GLY A 800 38.15 10.06 -50.35
CA GLY A 800 39.32 10.59 -51.09
C GLY A 800 39.10 11.92 -51.83
N SER A 801 37.87 12.20 -52.29
CA SER A 801 37.45 13.47 -52.91
C SER A 801 36.01 13.80 -52.54
N VAL A 802 35.66 15.08 -52.45
CA VAL A 802 34.27 15.58 -52.35
C VAL A 802 33.45 15.35 -53.62
N THR A 803 34.04 14.76 -54.66
CA THR A 803 33.37 14.35 -55.92
C THR A 803 33.26 12.84 -56.07
N ASN A 804 33.65 12.06 -55.06
CA ASN A 804 33.64 10.60 -55.07
C ASN A 804 32.82 10.10 -53.87
N CYS A 805 31.49 10.16 -54.03
CA CYS A 805 30.53 9.91 -52.97
C CYS A 805 29.65 8.71 -53.28
N THR A 806 29.19 8.02 -52.25
CA THR A 806 28.22 6.93 -52.30
C THR A 806 27.04 7.24 -51.39
N GLY A 807 25.88 6.63 -51.65
CA GLY A 807 24.74 6.66 -50.73
C GLY A 807 25.12 6.15 -49.33
N SER A 808 24.44 6.70 -48.33
CA SER A 808 24.61 6.39 -46.91
C SER A 808 23.22 6.25 -46.28
N PRO A 809 22.48 5.15 -46.57
CA PRO A 809 21.08 5.00 -46.19
C PRO A 809 20.88 4.96 -44.67
N PHE A 810 19.72 5.44 -44.21
CA PHE A 810 19.29 5.21 -42.84
C PHE A 810 19.06 3.70 -42.62
N PRO A 811 19.76 3.04 -41.68
CA PRO A 811 19.87 1.56 -41.65
C PRO A 811 18.56 0.77 -41.61
N ILE A 812 17.53 1.30 -40.95
CA ILE A 812 16.21 0.66 -40.84
C ILE A 812 15.59 0.35 -42.22
N GLY A 813 15.85 1.18 -43.24
CA GLY A 813 15.28 0.99 -44.58
C GLY A 813 15.79 -0.26 -45.30
N PRO A 814 17.12 -0.37 -45.55
CA PRO A 814 17.75 -1.58 -46.04
C PRO A 814 17.43 -2.82 -45.20
N ASP A 815 17.56 -2.72 -43.88
CA ASP A 815 17.36 -3.84 -42.95
C ASP A 815 15.93 -4.39 -43.02
N TRP A 816 14.93 -3.50 -43.05
CA TRP A 816 13.52 -3.87 -43.26
C TRP A 816 13.28 -4.53 -44.63
N ILE A 817 13.83 -3.97 -45.70
CA ILE A 817 13.64 -4.48 -47.06
C ILE A 817 14.26 -5.87 -47.21
N GLN A 818 15.52 -6.06 -46.79
CA GLN A 818 16.26 -7.30 -46.98
C GLN A 818 15.80 -8.40 -46.01
N HIS A 819 15.78 -8.12 -44.71
CA HIS A 819 15.56 -9.15 -43.68
C HIS A 819 14.08 -9.50 -43.46
N TRP A 820 13.16 -8.53 -43.49
CA TRP A 820 11.74 -8.79 -43.23
C TRP A 820 10.90 -8.87 -44.49
N VAL A 821 11.04 -7.93 -45.42
CA VAL A 821 10.17 -7.88 -46.61
C VAL A 821 10.62 -8.86 -47.70
N LEU A 822 11.90 -9.20 -47.81
CA LEU A 822 12.38 -10.16 -48.82
C LEU A 822 12.76 -11.53 -48.24
N ASP A 823 13.17 -11.61 -46.97
CA ASP A 823 13.84 -12.79 -46.39
C ASP A 823 15.08 -13.19 -47.24
N ASP A 824 15.80 -12.17 -47.72
CA ASP A 824 16.96 -12.26 -48.63
C ASP A 824 18.02 -11.22 -48.22
N PRO A 825 18.95 -11.57 -47.28
CA PRO A 825 20.01 -10.67 -46.84
C PRO A 825 21.05 -10.37 -47.94
N ASP A 826 21.15 -11.20 -48.97
CA ASP A 826 22.08 -11.04 -50.09
C ASP A 826 21.47 -10.17 -51.23
N PHE A 827 20.21 -9.72 -51.10
CA PHE A 827 19.54 -8.90 -52.11
C PHE A 827 20.24 -7.54 -52.33
N ASP A 828 20.66 -7.29 -53.57
CA ASP A 828 21.29 -6.03 -53.96
C ASP A 828 20.27 -4.87 -54.07
N ILE A 829 20.08 -4.17 -52.96
CA ILE A 829 19.27 -2.95 -52.88
C ILE A 829 19.73 -1.84 -53.84
N MET A 830 20.99 -1.86 -54.31
CA MET A 830 21.56 -0.80 -55.15
C MET A 830 21.14 -0.94 -56.62
N SER A 831 20.86 -2.15 -57.10
CA SER A 831 20.35 -2.39 -58.47
C SER A 831 18.83 -2.62 -58.55
N MET A 832 18.12 -2.48 -57.43
CA MET A 832 16.66 -2.55 -57.38
C MET A 832 15.98 -1.62 -58.38
N THR A 833 15.05 -2.16 -59.19
CA THR A 833 14.26 -1.36 -60.14
C THR A 833 13.04 -0.69 -59.49
N TRP A 834 12.49 0.33 -60.14
CA TRP A 834 11.28 1.05 -59.68
C TRP A 834 10.03 0.16 -59.60
N SER A 835 9.96 -0.91 -60.40
CA SER A 835 8.88 -1.92 -60.27
C SER A 835 9.07 -2.71 -58.98
N GLN A 836 10.27 -3.28 -58.76
CA GLN A 836 10.61 -4.01 -57.53
C GLN A 836 10.41 -3.16 -56.28
N TYR A 837 10.83 -1.88 -56.26
CA TYR A 837 10.57 -0.97 -55.14
C TYR A 837 9.06 -0.82 -54.84
N SER A 838 8.25 -0.70 -55.89
CA SER A 838 6.78 -0.58 -55.75
C SER A 838 6.12 -1.88 -55.29
N GLU A 839 6.66 -3.03 -55.71
CA GLU A 839 6.23 -4.37 -55.34
C GLU A 839 6.62 -4.70 -53.89
N ILE A 840 7.84 -4.36 -53.47
CA ILE A 840 8.36 -4.45 -52.09
C ILE A 840 7.54 -3.56 -51.15
N PHE A 841 7.25 -2.31 -51.54
CA PHE A 841 6.36 -1.42 -50.77
C PHE A 841 4.97 -2.03 -50.60
N ALA A 842 4.39 -2.60 -51.66
CA ALA A 842 3.08 -3.25 -51.61
C ALA A 842 3.09 -4.52 -50.74
N LYS A 843 4.11 -5.38 -50.89
CA LYS A 843 4.30 -6.62 -50.10
C LYS A 843 4.42 -6.30 -48.61
N SER A 844 5.32 -5.37 -48.26
CA SER A 844 5.54 -4.92 -46.89
C SER A 844 4.24 -4.51 -46.19
N VAL A 845 3.45 -3.65 -46.82
CA VAL A 845 2.13 -3.24 -46.30
C VAL A 845 1.17 -4.43 -46.21
N SER A 846 1.12 -5.30 -47.23
CA SER A 846 0.17 -6.42 -47.23
C SER A 846 0.45 -7.50 -46.19
N GLU A 847 1.69 -7.63 -45.73
CA GLU A 847 2.13 -8.69 -44.81
C GLU A 847 2.30 -8.19 -43.36
N TYR A 848 2.66 -6.92 -43.14
CA TYR A 848 3.04 -6.41 -41.82
C TYR A 848 2.12 -5.33 -41.23
N GLU A 849 1.13 -4.80 -41.96
CA GLU A 849 0.20 -3.78 -41.45
C GLU A 849 -0.55 -4.26 -40.20
N SER A 850 -0.96 -5.53 -40.16
CA SER A 850 -1.70 -6.11 -39.02
C SER A 850 -0.85 -6.37 -37.78
N ILE A 851 0.49 -6.38 -37.90
CA ILE A 851 1.39 -6.62 -36.76
C ILE A 851 1.93 -5.29 -36.24
N ILE A 852 2.65 -4.53 -37.10
CA ILE A 852 3.40 -3.33 -36.67
C ILE A 852 2.86 -2.02 -37.26
N GLY A 853 1.80 -2.05 -38.08
CA GLY A 853 1.21 -0.85 -38.71
C GLY A 853 0.96 0.30 -37.73
N SER A 854 0.55 -0.01 -36.49
CA SER A 854 0.45 0.95 -35.36
C SER A 854 -0.39 2.19 -35.66
N ASN A 855 -1.35 2.08 -36.60
CA ASN A 855 -2.01 3.21 -37.26
C ASN A 855 -3.55 3.08 -37.30
N ASN A 856 -4.15 2.25 -36.44
CA ASN A 856 -5.59 2.12 -36.28
C ASN A 856 -6.19 3.47 -35.81
N PRO A 857 -7.10 4.10 -36.59
CA PRO A 857 -7.64 5.39 -36.25
C PRO A 857 -8.82 5.36 -35.25
N ASP A 858 -9.36 4.19 -34.90
CA ASP A 858 -10.38 4.08 -33.85
C ASP A 858 -9.72 4.02 -32.46
N LEU A 859 -9.77 5.14 -31.74
CA LEU A 859 -9.32 5.28 -30.36
C LEU A 859 -10.49 5.37 -29.35
N SER A 860 -11.70 4.96 -29.76
CA SER A 860 -12.91 5.07 -28.93
C SER A 860 -12.79 4.33 -27.60
N ALA A 861 -12.13 3.17 -27.58
CA ALA A 861 -11.88 2.40 -26.36
C ALA A 861 -10.97 3.17 -25.36
N PHE A 862 -9.90 3.80 -25.84
CA PHE A 862 -9.01 4.63 -25.02
C PHE A 862 -9.69 5.91 -24.52
N LYS A 863 -10.49 6.56 -25.38
CA LYS A 863 -11.37 7.68 -24.97
C LYS A 863 -12.32 7.27 -23.85
N ASN A 864 -12.96 6.10 -23.97
CA ASN A 864 -13.90 5.57 -22.99
C ASN A 864 -13.22 5.14 -21.68
N ALA A 865 -11.95 4.73 -21.73
CA ALA A 865 -11.10 4.51 -20.55
C ALA A 865 -10.66 5.84 -19.87
N GLY A 866 -10.96 6.99 -20.48
CA GLY A 866 -10.64 8.33 -19.97
C GLY A 866 -9.21 8.80 -20.29
N GLY A 867 -8.43 8.00 -21.02
CA GLY A 867 -7.02 8.26 -21.28
C GLY A 867 -6.74 9.54 -22.07
N LYS A 868 -5.53 10.09 -21.93
CA LYS A 868 -5.07 11.32 -22.62
C LYS A 868 -3.80 11.09 -23.44
N ILE A 869 -3.70 11.72 -24.61
CA ILE A 869 -2.51 11.70 -25.49
C ILE A 869 -2.07 13.13 -25.81
N VAL A 870 -0.80 13.45 -25.53
CA VAL A 870 -0.10 14.60 -26.16
C VAL A 870 0.91 14.06 -27.15
N HIS A 871 0.65 14.34 -28.42
CA HIS A 871 1.51 14.01 -29.54
C HIS A 871 2.10 15.30 -30.10
N TRP A 872 3.40 15.31 -30.39
CA TRP A 872 4.00 16.36 -31.18
C TRP A 872 4.98 15.80 -32.20
N HIS A 873 5.23 16.56 -33.27
CA HIS A 873 6.15 16.15 -34.33
C HIS A 873 6.89 17.36 -34.88
N GLY A 874 8.21 17.22 -35.08
CA GLY A 874 9.02 18.23 -35.75
C GLY A 874 8.57 18.46 -37.20
N SER A 875 8.51 19.71 -37.65
CA SER A 875 8.24 20.01 -39.06
C SER A 875 9.49 19.88 -39.94
N ALA A 876 10.69 19.86 -39.35
CA ALA A 876 11.97 19.62 -40.01
C ALA A 876 12.54 18.24 -39.63
N ASP A 877 11.66 17.31 -39.21
CA ASP A 877 12.02 15.91 -38.96
C ASP A 877 12.61 15.31 -40.26
N TYR A 878 13.76 14.67 -40.10
CA TYR A 878 14.62 14.18 -41.18
C TYR A 878 14.78 12.65 -41.13
N LEU A 879 13.97 11.96 -40.32
CA LEU A 879 13.87 10.50 -40.30
C LEU A 879 12.42 10.04 -40.47
N ILE A 880 11.45 10.78 -39.93
CA ILE A 880 10.04 10.41 -39.98
C ILE A 880 9.25 11.55 -40.64
N PRO A 881 8.75 11.36 -41.87
CA PRO A 881 7.91 12.33 -42.55
C PRO A 881 6.68 12.75 -41.74
N THR A 882 6.65 14.02 -41.29
CA THR A 882 5.55 14.62 -40.49
C THR A 882 4.17 14.41 -41.12
N GLY A 883 4.12 14.30 -42.44
CA GLY A 883 2.91 13.98 -43.23
C GLY A 883 2.20 12.69 -42.79
N GLY A 884 2.94 11.67 -42.30
CA GLY A 884 2.36 10.43 -41.77
C GLY A 884 1.58 10.65 -40.47
N SER A 885 2.09 11.51 -39.58
CA SER A 885 1.39 11.90 -38.35
C SER A 885 0.18 12.80 -38.63
N ILE A 886 0.30 13.73 -39.58
CA ILE A 886 -0.81 14.56 -40.06
C ILE A 886 -1.92 13.69 -40.70
N ASN A 887 -1.54 12.68 -41.48
CA ASN A 887 -2.47 11.71 -42.08
C ASN A 887 -3.23 10.93 -40.99
N TYR A 888 -2.50 10.38 -40.01
CA TYR A 888 -3.09 9.61 -38.92
C TYR A 888 -4.06 10.45 -38.08
N TYR A 889 -3.66 11.65 -37.62
CA TYR A 889 -4.55 12.52 -36.84
C TYR A 889 -5.81 12.93 -37.62
N ARG A 890 -5.70 13.16 -38.94
CA ARG A 890 -6.86 13.41 -39.81
C ARG A 890 -7.79 12.19 -39.92
N ARG A 891 -7.27 10.95 -39.94
CA ARG A 891 -8.08 9.73 -39.91
C ARG A 891 -8.83 9.56 -38.58
N VAL A 892 -8.18 9.83 -37.45
CA VAL A 892 -8.84 9.81 -36.13
C VAL A 892 -9.93 10.88 -36.03
N LEU A 893 -9.63 12.12 -36.45
CA LEU A 893 -10.59 13.24 -36.48
C LEU A 893 -11.82 12.97 -37.36
N ALA A 894 -11.66 12.16 -38.42
CA ALA A 894 -12.76 11.75 -39.29
C ALA A 894 -13.69 10.69 -38.66
N ILE A 895 -13.23 9.99 -37.62
CA ILE A 895 -14.04 9.04 -36.82
C ILE A 895 -14.64 9.76 -35.60
N ASP A 896 -13.86 10.56 -34.89
CA ASP A 896 -14.32 11.37 -33.76
C ASP A 896 -13.97 12.86 -33.94
N PRO A 897 -14.94 13.70 -34.32
CA PRO A 897 -14.77 15.15 -34.41
C PRO A 897 -14.35 15.83 -33.10
N ASN A 898 -14.49 15.15 -31.96
CA ASN A 898 -14.14 15.64 -30.63
C ASN A 898 -12.81 15.04 -30.13
N VAL A 899 -11.95 14.58 -31.04
CA VAL A 899 -10.62 14.01 -30.72
C VAL A 899 -9.82 14.85 -29.73
N ALA A 900 -9.89 16.19 -29.83
CA ALA A 900 -9.19 17.13 -28.95
C ALA A 900 -9.60 17.06 -27.45
N ASP A 901 -10.65 16.34 -27.08
CA ASP A 901 -11.02 16.08 -25.68
C ASP A 901 -10.14 15.02 -25.00
N PHE A 902 -9.38 14.25 -25.79
CA PHE A 902 -8.53 13.17 -25.28
C PHE A 902 -7.19 13.00 -26.01
N TYR A 903 -7.08 13.40 -27.28
CA TYR A 903 -5.86 13.29 -28.08
C TYR A 903 -5.57 14.63 -28.76
N ARG A 904 -4.42 15.22 -28.44
CA ARG A 904 -3.98 16.52 -28.95
C ARG A 904 -2.67 16.39 -29.69
N PHE A 905 -2.64 16.95 -30.90
CA PHE A 905 -1.49 16.92 -31.80
C PHE A 905 -0.95 18.34 -32.01
N PHE A 906 0.36 18.51 -31.86
CA PHE A 906 1.07 19.78 -32.01
C PHE A 906 2.18 19.66 -33.05
N LEU A 907 2.27 20.60 -33.99
CA LEU A 907 3.41 20.70 -34.89
C LEU A 907 4.48 21.62 -34.30
N ALA A 908 5.75 21.25 -34.44
CA ALA A 908 6.89 22.05 -33.99
C ALA A 908 7.69 22.58 -35.20
N PRO A 909 7.41 23.82 -35.68
CA PRO A 909 8.14 24.47 -36.76
C PRO A 909 9.65 24.42 -36.59
N GLY A 910 10.37 23.96 -37.62
CA GLY A 910 11.84 23.94 -37.67
C GLY A 910 12.54 22.97 -36.73
N VAL A 911 11.79 22.16 -35.97
CA VAL A 911 12.35 21.14 -35.07
C VAL A 911 12.62 19.86 -35.85
N GLY A 912 13.77 19.24 -35.57
CA GLY A 912 14.20 17.97 -36.16
C GLY A 912 13.59 16.74 -35.50
N HIS A 913 14.25 15.59 -35.68
CA HIS A 913 13.77 14.32 -35.12
C HIS A 913 13.90 14.28 -33.59
N CYS A 914 12.76 14.19 -32.89
CA CYS A 914 12.64 14.25 -31.42
C CYS A 914 13.22 15.50 -30.72
N GLY A 915 13.81 16.45 -31.47
CA GLY A 915 14.46 17.64 -30.97
C GLY A 915 15.42 18.23 -32.02
N GLY A 916 16.26 19.17 -31.62
CA GLY A 916 17.23 19.82 -32.51
C GLY A 916 16.57 20.63 -33.64
N GLY A 917 17.36 20.99 -34.65
CA GLY A 917 16.97 21.96 -35.68
C GLY A 917 16.99 23.41 -35.18
N ASN A 918 16.56 24.34 -36.02
CA ASN A 918 16.46 25.77 -35.67
C ASN A 918 15.20 26.08 -34.84
N GLY A 919 14.21 25.20 -34.89
CA GLY A 919 12.90 25.38 -34.27
C GLY A 919 12.89 25.42 -32.74
N ALA A 920 11.78 25.91 -32.18
CA ALA A 920 11.53 25.85 -30.75
C ALA A 920 11.03 24.45 -30.34
N VAL A 921 11.81 23.73 -29.53
CA VAL A 921 11.51 22.38 -29.05
C VAL A 921 10.58 22.43 -27.82
N PRO A 922 9.55 21.56 -27.69
CA PRO A 922 8.69 21.51 -26.51
C PRO A 922 9.48 21.36 -25.20
N THR A 923 9.21 22.21 -24.20
CA THR A 923 10.06 22.28 -22.99
C THR A 923 9.75 21.21 -21.95
N ASN A 924 8.49 20.84 -21.78
CA ASN A 924 8.09 19.71 -20.94
C ASN A 924 6.74 19.11 -21.43
N PRO A 925 6.75 18.39 -22.55
CA PRO A 925 5.52 17.85 -23.14
C PRO A 925 4.95 16.63 -22.39
N PHE A 926 5.76 15.96 -21.56
CA PHE A 926 5.30 14.88 -20.69
C PHE A 926 4.47 15.42 -19.52
N GLU A 927 4.91 16.48 -18.83
CA GLU A 927 4.13 17.12 -17.77
C GLU A 927 2.80 17.70 -18.30
N ALA A 928 2.75 18.13 -19.57
CA ALA A 928 1.49 18.54 -20.20
C ALA A 928 0.45 17.40 -20.28
N VAL A 929 0.89 16.13 -20.32
CA VAL A 929 0.01 14.96 -20.18
C VAL A 929 -0.41 14.77 -18.71
N VAL A 930 0.55 14.79 -17.78
CA VAL A 930 0.33 14.57 -16.35
C VAL A 930 -0.66 15.59 -15.78
N SER A 931 -0.42 16.88 -16.02
CA SER A 931 -1.33 17.96 -15.62
C SER A 931 -2.70 17.90 -16.32
N TRP A 932 -2.82 17.30 -17.51
CA TRP A 932 -4.12 17.06 -18.14
C TRP A 932 -4.87 15.90 -17.49
N VAL A 933 -4.20 14.79 -17.16
CA VAL A 933 -4.78 13.60 -16.53
C VAL A 933 -5.22 13.87 -15.08
N GLU A 934 -4.38 14.52 -14.28
CA GLU A 934 -4.61 14.66 -12.83
C GLU A 934 -5.42 15.93 -12.50
N ASN A 935 -5.06 17.05 -13.12
CA ASN A 935 -5.63 18.37 -12.80
C ASN A 935 -6.70 18.83 -13.80
N ASN A 936 -7.02 18.03 -14.84
CA ASN A 936 -7.84 18.45 -16.00
C ASN A 936 -7.32 19.73 -16.68
N THR A 937 -6.02 20.01 -16.57
CA THR A 937 -5.39 21.20 -17.18
C THR A 937 -5.14 20.92 -18.65
N VAL A 938 -6.16 21.18 -19.47
CA VAL A 938 -6.16 20.90 -20.90
C VAL A 938 -5.08 21.73 -21.62
N PRO A 939 -4.11 21.12 -22.32
CA PRO A 939 -3.09 21.87 -23.06
C PRO A 939 -3.71 22.51 -24.30
N VAL A 940 -3.99 23.81 -24.23
CA VAL A 940 -4.48 24.61 -25.37
C VAL A 940 -3.35 24.91 -26.36
N VAL A 941 -2.14 25.09 -25.84
CA VAL A 941 -0.87 25.22 -26.55
C VAL A 941 0.19 24.38 -25.83
N LEU A 942 1.28 24.07 -26.52
CA LEU A 942 2.43 23.35 -25.96
C LEU A 942 3.64 24.29 -25.90
N PRO A 943 4.12 24.72 -24.71
CA PRO A 943 5.25 25.63 -24.59
C PRO A 943 6.55 25.04 -25.14
N ALA A 944 7.31 25.87 -25.87
CA ALA A 944 8.52 25.46 -26.57
C ALA A 944 9.59 26.57 -26.58
N SER A 945 10.87 26.19 -26.71
CA SER A 945 11.99 27.13 -26.78
C SER A 945 13.19 26.59 -27.58
N ASN A 946 14.01 27.49 -28.09
CA ASN A 946 15.39 27.21 -28.49
C ASN A 946 16.36 28.14 -27.73
N ALA A 947 17.62 28.25 -28.16
CA ALA A 947 18.62 29.11 -27.50
C ALA A 947 18.31 30.63 -27.57
N ASN A 948 17.48 31.05 -28.53
CA ASN A 948 17.26 32.46 -28.90
C ASN A 948 15.80 32.92 -28.79
N SER A 949 14.82 32.00 -28.73
CA SER A 949 13.40 32.32 -28.78
C SER A 949 12.51 31.33 -28.01
N THR A 950 11.27 31.76 -27.75
CA THR A 950 10.18 30.99 -27.16
C THR A 950 8.99 30.97 -28.10
N ARG A 951 8.26 29.85 -28.15
CA ARG A 951 7.04 29.66 -28.94
C ARG A 951 5.98 28.94 -28.12
N ASN A 952 4.72 29.11 -28.51
CA ASN A 952 3.60 28.30 -28.03
C ASN A 952 3.10 27.49 -29.23
N LEU A 953 3.39 26.19 -29.27
CA LEU A 953 2.96 25.36 -30.39
C LEU A 953 1.44 25.19 -30.36
N CYS A 954 0.83 25.35 -31.52
CA CYS A 954 -0.62 25.38 -31.66
C CYS A 954 -1.21 23.98 -31.84
N LEU A 955 -2.39 23.77 -31.26
CA LEU A 955 -3.17 22.55 -31.46
C LEU A 955 -3.57 22.43 -32.94
N TYR A 956 -3.11 21.38 -33.61
CA TYR A 956 -3.42 21.11 -35.01
C TYR A 956 -4.95 21.05 -35.24
N PRO A 957 -5.51 21.74 -36.26
CA PRO A 957 -4.83 22.35 -37.41
C PRO A 957 -4.48 23.85 -37.27
N LEU A 958 -4.50 24.44 -36.08
CA LEU A 958 -4.14 25.85 -35.88
C LEU A 958 -2.63 26.09 -36.07
N VAL A 959 -2.26 27.30 -36.49
CA VAL A 959 -0.90 27.75 -36.77
C VAL A 959 -0.53 29.01 -35.98
N SER A 960 0.77 29.23 -35.73
CA SER A 960 1.30 30.21 -34.76
C SER A 960 1.58 31.58 -35.41
N VAL A 961 0.55 32.31 -35.78
CA VAL A 961 0.64 33.61 -36.49
C VAL A 961 1.27 34.69 -35.63
N TYR A 962 2.19 35.48 -36.22
CA TYR A 962 2.83 36.64 -35.61
C TYR A 962 1.91 37.88 -35.63
N ASN A 963 1.74 38.54 -34.47
CA ASN A 963 0.85 39.69 -34.29
C ASN A 963 1.59 41.03 -34.16
N GLY A 964 2.91 41.04 -34.36
CA GLY A 964 3.77 42.17 -34.01
C GLY A 964 4.26 42.12 -32.56
N GLY A 965 5.51 42.54 -32.35
CA GLY A 965 6.14 42.56 -31.03
C GLY A 965 7.64 42.29 -31.11
N ASP A 966 8.14 41.53 -30.14
CA ASP A 966 9.48 40.95 -30.17
C ASP A 966 9.38 39.52 -30.72
N THR A 967 10.04 39.22 -31.84
CA THR A 967 9.97 37.90 -32.49
C THR A 967 10.64 36.80 -31.66
N SER A 968 11.42 37.11 -30.62
CA SER A 968 11.94 36.11 -29.68
C SER A 968 10.89 35.61 -28.68
N LEU A 969 9.78 36.33 -28.48
CA LEU A 969 8.83 36.06 -27.39
C LEU A 969 7.55 35.37 -27.87
N ALA A 970 7.17 34.28 -27.20
CA ALA A 970 5.93 33.54 -27.45
C ALA A 970 4.64 34.38 -27.28
N SER A 971 4.71 35.53 -26.58
CA SER A 971 3.61 36.48 -26.42
C SER A 971 3.31 37.32 -27.67
N SER A 972 4.21 37.36 -28.64
CA SER A 972 4.05 38.08 -29.91
C SER A 972 3.27 37.27 -30.96
N PHE A 973 2.81 36.07 -30.61
CA PHE A 973 2.17 35.11 -31.52
C PHE A 973 0.80 34.65 -30.99
N SER A 974 -0.06 34.13 -31.87
CA SER A 974 -1.35 33.55 -31.52
C SER A 974 -1.72 32.38 -32.42
N CYS A 975 -2.43 31.39 -31.89
CA CYS A 975 -2.95 30.29 -32.68
C CYS A 975 -4.18 30.71 -33.50
N GLN A 976 -4.07 30.68 -34.82
CA GLN A 976 -5.15 31.01 -35.76
C GLN A 976 -5.38 29.88 -36.80
N PRO A 977 -6.49 29.84 -37.55
CA PRO A 977 -6.78 28.75 -38.50
C PRO A 977 -5.97 28.79 -39.81
N HIS A 978 -5.25 29.87 -40.05
CA HIS A 978 -4.38 30.11 -41.22
C HIS A 978 -3.34 31.17 -40.84
N TRP A 979 -2.29 31.28 -41.67
CA TRP A 979 -1.32 32.37 -41.65
C TRP A 979 -1.91 33.63 -42.30
#